data_AF-A0A7J6QRJ0-F1
#
_entry.id   AF-A0A7J6QRJ0-F1
#
_cell.length_a   1.000
_cell.length_b   1.000
_cell.length_c   1.000
_cell.angle_alpha   90.00
_cell.angle_beta   90.00
_cell.angle_gamma   90.00
#
_symmetry.space_group_name_H-M   'P 1'
#
loop_
_entity.id
_entity.type
_entity.pdbx_description
1 polymer ?
#
loop_
_entity_poly.entity_id
_entity_poly.type
_entity_poly.pdbx_seq_one_letter_code
_entity_poly.pdbx_strand_id
1 'polypeptide(L)'
;MAFDEALQEWESEGGVEGRFNRYKQNYDIICTGMEEMGFQYYVEPEHRGVIITTFMQPSHMPAWDFDRFYKFLGDRGLVIYPGKLSSGLSFRLGTIGRILPDDCRELLGAIQDALTEMGISTPIPPPPSSVNQVAVVIPKPILFGPPIDFRCPPRTAVGFLIVLMMMWKWPWALWVLQGLRPSEAFPHSLLSIAEDDDYCFRRPLQPYPKLNNITGKVRLTSVQVYVRHAQRDEYTHHNCCPKGLQVNYTKDCSQVHVDYAIDEVAAVSGLKLRKVFVDSEGRETCETGQLLNGAKDQMTRVARWLRDAYLADGASLSDVANLELISTDKSRTLGSLYYLLSAFLRPQDDLPKTLDVRVQDNAEDALGLNYRDCPRVKALEGRFNRGRFVQTQSQSDSYHSCANLYTQLVGPVKFDLSAANDCFLSQYCSNSTYPPGVTVTPSLFNCVTNLRAERRFVEYGFKGFSVADDDPSWTHDDAVEKCSLRVAPVVRGLLSRARSSGKLYLIGTHDTTVACLLQALGGLWDGHWPHYGETVSVETYQSEEGNRFFRILRNHKIVNFPGCPPASPLCPLSVLEGFIASDPVLASEGYRQQRCEEVADLEDSSVSPRPPGPSQGRFFWLWTITTFVLGCLLGRLLTTLKQQRVDAAVLEGSYTRI
;
A
#
# COMPACT_ATOMS: atom_id res chain seq x y z
N MET A 1 -9.76 -25.65 -18.63
CA MET A 1 -10.87 -26.35 -17.94
C MET A 1 -11.72 -25.36 -17.14
N ALA A 2 -11.24 -24.72 -16.07
CA ALA A 2 -12.08 -23.79 -15.29
C ALA A 2 -12.55 -22.53 -16.05
N PHE A 3 -11.69 -21.92 -16.87
CA PHE A 3 -12.08 -20.76 -17.68
C PHE A 3 -13.09 -21.11 -18.77
N ASP A 4 -12.94 -22.30 -19.37
CA ASP A 4 -13.85 -22.81 -20.40
C ASP A 4 -15.25 -23.08 -19.82
N GLU A 5 -15.33 -23.71 -18.63
CA GLU A 5 -16.58 -23.86 -17.89
C GLU A 5 -17.22 -22.51 -17.56
N ALA A 6 -16.44 -21.52 -17.10
CA ALA A 6 -16.95 -20.19 -16.78
C ALA A 6 -17.52 -19.44 -18.00
N LEU A 7 -16.97 -19.68 -19.19
CA LEU A 7 -17.50 -19.17 -20.46
C LEU A 7 -18.80 -19.88 -20.84
N GLN A 8 -18.87 -21.21 -20.71
CA GLN A 8 -20.09 -21.97 -20.96
C GLN A 8 -21.22 -21.56 -20.02
N GLU A 9 -20.93 -21.40 -18.72
CA GLU A 9 -21.88 -20.88 -17.73
C GLU A 9 -22.34 -19.47 -18.11
N TRP A 10 -21.42 -18.58 -18.51
CA TRP A 10 -21.74 -17.22 -18.94
C TRP A 10 -22.65 -17.19 -20.17
N GLU A 11 -22.36 -18.02 -21.17
CA GLU A 11 -23.21 -18.15 -22.35
C GLU A 11 -24.59 -18.70 -21.98
N SER A 12 -24.65 -19.76 -21.16
CA SER A 12 -25.90 -20.37 -20.69
C SER A 12 -26.77 -19.42 -19.85
N GLU A 13 -26.12 -18.51 -19.13
CA GLU A 13 -26.75 -17.50 -18.29
C GLU A 13 -27.35 -16.36 -19.12
N GLY A 14 -27.01 -16.23 -20.41
CA GLY A 14 -27.47 -15.13 -21.27
C GLY A 14 -26.42 -14.02 -21.46
N GLY A 15 -25.14 -14.36 -21.31
CA GLY A 15 -24.03 -13.45 -21.51
C GLY A 15 -24.00 -12.31 -20.48
N VAL A 16 -23.65 -11.10 -20.94
CA VAL A 16 -23.52 -9.92 -20.07
C VAL A 16 -24.83 -9.60 -19.36
N GLU A 17 -25.95 -9.60 -20.09
CA GLU A 17 -27.26 -9.19 -19.57
C GLU A 17 -27.75 -10.17 -18.50
N GLY A 18 -27.64 -11.47 -18.78
CA GLY A 18 -27.97 -12.52 -17.82
C GLY A 18 -27.18 -12.42 -16.52
N ARG A 19 -25.86 -12.26 -16.63
CA ARG A 19 -24.97 -12.13 -15.47
C ARG A 19 -25.22 -10.84 -14.68
N PHE A 20 -25.47 -9.73 -15.37
CA PHE A 20 -25.86 -8.49 -14.73
C PHE A 20 -27.17 -8.66 -13.94
N ASN A 21 -28.17 -9.32 -14.50
CA ASN A 21 -29.45 -9.58 -13.83
C ASN A 21 -29.28 -10.41 -12.55
N ARG A 22 -28.43 -11.45 -12.57
CA ARG A 22 -28.12 -12.20 -11.34
C ARG A 22 -27.38 -11.34 -10.32
N TYR A 23 -26.37 -10.57 -10.72
CA TYR A 23 -25.66 -9.69 -9.79
C TYR A 23 -26.58 -8.63 -9.20
N LYS A 24 -27.51 -8.09 -10.00
CA LYS A 24 -28.53 -7.16 -9.52
C LYS A 24 -29.47 -7.82 -8.51
N GLN A 25 -29.94 -9.05 -8.78
CA GLN A 25 -30.77 -9.81 -7.85
C GLN A 25 -30.04 -10.10 -6.53
N ASN A 26 -28.78 -10.50 -6.59
CA ASN A 26 -27.94 -10.73 -5.42
C ASN A 26 -27.74 -9.44 -4.60
N TYR A 27 -27.45 -8.33 -5.28
CA TYR A 27 -27.35 -7.01 -4.67
C TYR A 27 -28.63 -6.64 -3.94
N ASP A 28 -29.80 -6.81 -4.57
CA ASP A 28 -31.09 -6.44 -3.97
C ASP A 28 -31.39 -7.30 -2.73
N ILE A 29 -31.06 -8.60 -2.74
CA ILE A 29 -31.19 -9.48 -1.57
C ILE A 29 -30.29 -9.00 -0.42
N ILE A 30 -28.99 -8.81 -0.69
CA ILE A 30 -28.02 -8.37 0.33
C ILE A 30 -28.41 -7.02 0.91
N CYS A 31 -28.73 -6.05 0.06
CA CYS A 31 -29.11 -4.70 0.47
C CYS A 31 -30.34 -4.72 1.37
N THR A 32 -31.39 -5.44 0.97
CA THR A 32 -32.62 -5.58 1.77
C THR A 32 -32.33 -6.19 3.14
N GLY A 33 -31.63 -7.34 3.18
CA GLY A 33 -31.37 -8.02 4.45
C GLY A 33 -30.44 -7.25 5.39
N MET A 34 -29.44 -6.56 4.84
CA MET A 34 -28.52 -5.73 5.64
C MET A 34 -29.22 -4.48 6.20
N GLU A 35 -30.10 -3.84 5.43
CA GLU A 35 -30.94 -2.73 5.89
C GLU A 35 -31.92 -3.19 6.99
N GLU A 36 -32.58 -4.34 6.82
CA GLU A 36 -33.46 -4.94 7.84
C GLU A 36 -32.72 -5.25 9.15
N MET A 37 -31.44 -5.62 9.06
CA MET A 37 -30.57 -5.81 10.23
C MET A 37 -30.05 -4.49 10.83
N GLY A 38 -30.28 -3.34 10.19
CA GLY A 38 -29.89 -2.02 10.68
C GLY A 38 -28.46 -1.59 10.30
N PHE A 39 -27.81 -2.26 9.35
CA PHE A 39 -26.53 -1.79 8.81
C PHE A 39 -26.71 -0.54 7.94
N GLN A 40 -25.74 0.36 8.01
CA GLN A 40 -25.73 1.58 7.21
C GLN A 40 -24.77 1.44 6.02
N TYR A 41 -25.14 2.00 4.89
CA TYR A 41 -24.24 2.06 3.74
C TYR A 41 -23.11 3.04 3.96
N TYR A 42 -21.94 2.72 3.44
CA TYR A 42 -20.83 3.66 3.38
C TYR A 42 -20.93 4.63 2.19
N VAL A 43 -21.49 4.15 1.07
CA VAL A 43 -21.55 4.90 -0.19
C VAL A 43 -22.97 5.42 -0.43
N GLU A 44 -23.10 6.66 -0.88
CA GLU A 44 -24.38 7.26 -1.25
C GLU A 44 -25.08 6.46 -2.36
N PRO A 45 -26.44 6.40 -2.39
CA PRO A 45 -27.21 5.55 -3.31
C PRO A 45 -26.82 5.68 -4.78
N GLU A 46 -26.48 6.89 -5.23
CA GLU A 46 -26.17 7.19 -6.64
C GLU A 46 -24.83 6.63 -7.11
N HIS A 47 -23.99 6.16 -6.20
CA HIS A 47 -22.63 5.69 -6.48
C HIS A 47 -22.45 4.20 -6.20
N ARG A 48 -23.53 3.48 -5.87
CA ARG A 48 -23.48 2.05 -5.54
C ARG A 48 -23.46 1.20 -6.81
N GLY A 49 -22.48 0.29 -6.89
CA GLY A 49 -22.45 -0.76 -7.89
C GLY A 49 -23.18 -2.03 -7.41
N VAL A 50 -23.58 -2.89 -8.35
CA VAL A 50 -24.31 -4.15 -8.06
C VAL A 50 -23.41 -5.33 -7.69
N ILE A 51 -22.09 -5.16 -7.79
CA ILE A 51 -21.11 -6.24 -7.64
C ILE A 51 -20.45 -6.20 -6.26
N ILE A 52 -20.25 -5.01 -5.69
CA ILE A 52 -19.60 -4.83 -4.39
C ILE A 52 -20.37 -3.75 -3.62
N THR A 53 -20.91 -4.12 -2.48
CA THR A 53 -21.64 -3.20 -1.58
C THR A 53 -20.83 -2.98 -0.32
N THR A 54 -20.68 -1.71 0.09
CA THR A 54 -19.89 -1.35 1.28
C THR A 54 -20.82 -0.91 2.41
N PHE A 55 -20.68 -1.55 3.57
CA PHE A 55 -21.42 -1.23 4.79
C PHE A 55 -20.48 -0.64 5.84
N MET A 56 -20.99 0.32 6.62
CA MET A 56 -20.32 0.82 7.81
C MET A 56 -20.32 -0.25 8.89
N GLN A 57 -19.21 -0.37 9.63
CA GLN A 57 -19.19 -1.18 10.85
C GLN A 57 -19.99 -0.45 11.94
N PRO A 58 -20.87 -1.13 12.70
CA PRO A 58 -21.60 -0.53 13.82
C PRO A 58 -20.70 -0.35 15.05
N SER A 59 -19.60 0.39 14.90
CA SER A 59 -18.57 0.59 15.92
C SER A 59 -19.05 1.37 17.15
N HIS A 60 -20.23 1.98 17.09
CA HIS A 60 -20.90 2.57 18.25
C HIS A 60 -21.50 1.51 19.19
N MET A 61 -21.65 0.26 18.74
CA MET A 61 -22.12 -0.84 19.57
C MET A 61 -20.96 -1.41 20.40
N PRO A 62 -21.02 -1.40 21.75
CA PRO A 62 -19.92 -1.88 22.59
C PRO A 62 -19.56 -3.36 22.39
N ALA A 63 -20.51 -4.17 21.97
CA ALA A 63 -20.33 -5.60 21.73
C ALA A 63 -19.84 -5.92 20.30
N TRP A 64 -19.67 -4.90 19.44
CA TRP A 64 -19.18 -5.10 18.09
C TRP A 64 -17.66 -5.32 18.07
N ASP A 65 -17.26 -6.46 17.51
CA ASP A 65 -15.89 -6.88 17.25
C ASP A 65 -15.85 -7.47 15.83
N PHE A 66 -15.14 -6.80 14.93
CA PHE A 66 -15.07 -7.20 13.53
C PHE A 66 -14.30 -8.50 13.33
N ASP A 67 -13.25 -8.77 14.12
CA ASP A 67 -12.44 -9.97 13.97
C ASP A 67 -13.24 -11.21 14.40
N ARG A 68 -14.03 -11.07 15.47
CA ARG A 68 -14.97 -12.13 15.90
C ARG A 68 -16.06 -12.36 14.85
N PHE A 69 -16.66 -11.29 14.32
CA PHE A 69 -17.65 -11.37 13.23
C PHE A 69 -17.07 -12.04 11.98
N TYR A 70 -15.89 -11.62 11.54
CA TYR A 70 -15.20 -12.14 10.37
C TYR A 70 -14.84 -13.62 10.54
N LYS A 71 -14.30 -13.99 11.70
CA LYS A 71 -13.99 -15.38 12.01
C LYS A 71 -15.25 -16.25 12.01
N PHE A 72 -16.35 -15.77 12.59
CA PHE A 72 -17.62 -16.51 12.64
C PHE A 72 -18.18 -16.86 11.25
N LEU A 73 -18.07 -15.93 10.30
CA LEU A 73 -18.43 -16.16 8.90
C LEU A 73 -17.44 -17.13 8.24
N GLY A 74 -16.13 -16.92 8.45
CA GLY A 74 -15.08 -17.79 7.90
C GLY A 74 -15.19 -19.24 8.35
N ASP A 75 -15.55 -19.50 9.62
CA ASP A 75 -15.78 -20.84 10.17
C ASP A 75 -16.98 -21.55 9.48
N ARG A 76 -17.87 -20.80 8.82
CA ARG A 76 -18.98 -21.31 7.99
C ARG A 76 -18.67 -21.37 6.50
N GLY A 77 -17.41 -21.13 6.12
CA GLY A 77 -16.99 -21.11 4.72
C GLY A 77 -17.40 -19.84 3.97
N LEU A 78 -17.87 -18.81 4.67
CA LEU A 78 -18.27 -17.53 4.09
C LEU A 78 -17.14 -16.51 4.24
N VAL A 79 -16.51 -16.17 3.12
CA VAL A 79 -15.42 -15.19 3.08
C VAL A 79 -15.96 -13.86 2.58
N ILE A 80 -15.83 -12.83 3.40
CA ILE A 80 -16.17 -11.44 3.03
C ILE A 80 -14.89 -10.63 2.85
N TYR A 81 -14.97 -9.46 2.22
CA TYR A 81 -13.79 -8.61 2.03
C TYR A 81 -13.61 -7.69 3.25
N PRO A 82 -12.53 -7.85 4.05
CA PRO A 82 -12.34 -7.09 5.29
C PRO A 82 -11.77 -5.68 5.09
N GLY A 83 -11.53 -5.27 3.84
CA GLY A 83 -10.84 -4.01 3.55
C GLY A 83 -11.64 -2.78 3.97
N LYS A 84 -10.97 -1.89 4.69
CA LYS A 84 -11.47 -0.60 5.17
C LYS A 84 -11.21 0.49 4.12
N LEU A 85 -12.15 1.41 3.94
CA LEU A 85 -11.92 2.63 3.14
C LEU A 85 -11.22 3.72 3.97
N SER A 86 -10.62 4.70 3.30
CA SER A 86 -9.75 5.73 3.89
C SER A 86 -10.43 6.65 4.90
N SER A 87 -11.76 6.74 4.90
CA SER A 87 -12.56 7.54 5.83
C SER A 87 -13.69 6.72 6.46
N GLY A 88 -13.36 5.75 7.31
CA GLY A 88 -14.33 5.07 8.19
C GLY A 88 -14.09 3.57 8.35
N LEU A 89 -14.54 3.00 9.48
CA LEU A 89 -14.56 1.55 9.67
C LEU A 89 -15.70 0.97 8.82
N SER A 90 -15.34 0.24 7.77
CA SER A 90 -16.29 -0.40 6.84
C SER A 90 -15.85 -1.81 6.48
N PHE A 91 -16.74 -2.56 5.84
CA PHE A 91 -16.47 -3.85 5.22
C PHE A 91 -17.31 -3.98 3.95
N ARG A 92 -16.96 -4.94 3.07
CA ARG A 92 -17.63 -5.09 1.78
C ARG A 92 -18.17 -6.50 1.58
N LEU A 93 -19.35 -6.57 1.00
CA LEU A 93 -19.96 -7.80 0.50
C LEU A 93 -19.88 -7.79 -1.03
N GLY A 94 -19.18 -8.78 -1.59
CA GLY A 94 -19.03 -8.96 -3.02
C GLY A 94 -19.95 -10.07 -3.53
N THR A 95 -20.60 -9.85 -4.67
CA THR A 95 -21.53 -10.80 -5.32
C THR A 95 -20.99 -11.29 -6.67
N ILE A 96 -19.69 -11.12 -6.92
CA ILE A 96 -18.99 -11.50 -8.15
C ILE A 96 -18.66 -13.00 -8.22
N GLY A 97 -18.61 -13.56 -9.43
CA GLY A 97 -18.33 -14.97 -9.66
C GLY A 97 -19.61 -15.83 -9.68
N ARG A 98 -19.48 -17.11 -9.28
CA ARG A 98 -20.59 -18.07 -9.21
C ARG A 98 -21.29 -18.00 -7.84
N ILE A 99 -21.83 -16.82 -7.53
CA ILE A 99 -22.65 -16.55 -6.33
C ILE A 99 -24.11 -16.43 -6.76
N LEU A 100 -24.98 -17.23 -6.17
CA LEU A 100 -26.40 -17.30 -6.47
C LEU A 100 -27.22 -16.61 -5.37
N PRO A 101 -28.52 -16.34 -5.63
CA PRO A 101 -29.43 -15.76 -4.65
C PRO A 101 -29.51 -16.52 -3.32
N ASP A 102 -29.39 -17.85 -3.35
CA ASP A 102 -29.42 -18.68 -2.14
C ASP A 102 -28.16 -18.51 -1.29
N ASP A 103 -26.98 -18.36 -1.91
CA ASP A 103 -25.73 -18.06 -1.20
C ASP A 103 -25.82 -16.71 -0.47
N CYS A 104 -26.50 -15.73 -1.09
CA CYS A 104 -26.73 -14.42 -0.48
C CYS A 104 -27.66 -14.53 0.75
N ARG A 105 -28.67 -15.40 0.71
CA ARG A 105 -29.56 -15.64 1.86
C ARG A 105 -28.84 -16.39 2.98
N GLU A 106 -28.00 -17.36 2.64
CA GLU A 106 -27.14 -18.06 3.59
C GLU A 106 -26.20 -17.09 4.32
N LEU A 107 -25.57 -16.19 3.56
CA LEU A 107 -24.72 -15.14 4.13
C LEU A 107 -25.51 -14.25 5.10
N LEU A 108 -26.71 -13.79 4.73
CA LEU A 108 -27.54 -12.95 5.61
C LEU A 108 -27.93 -13.69 6.90
N GLY A 109 -28.27 -14.98 6.81
CA GLY A 109 -28.51 -15.82 7.98
C GLY A 109 -27.29 -15.93 8.89
N ALA A 110 -26.10 -16.15 8.32
CA ALA A 110 -24.87 -16.21 9.10
C ALA A 110 -24.50 -14.87 9.75
N ILE A 111 -24.78 -13.74 9.08
CA ILE A 111 -24.59 -12.40 9.67
C ILE A 111 -25.53 -12.20 10.86
N GLN A 112 -26.79 -12.61 10.74
CA GLN A 112 -27.76 -12.53 11.83
C GLN A 112 -27.37 -13.41 13.03
N ASP A 113 -26.90 -14.62 12.78
CA ASP A 113 -26.40 -15.52 13.82
C ASP A 113 -25.16 -14.93 14.50
N ALA A 114 -24.26 -14.30 13.75
CA ALA A 114 -23.06 -13.65 14.29
C ALA A 114 -23.43 -12.50 15.23
N LEU A 115 -24.37 -11.64 14.81
CA LEU A 115 -24.89 -10.55 15.65
C LEU A 115 -25.51 -11.10 16.94
N THR A 116 -26.28 -12.19 16.84
CA THR A 116 -26.90 -12.86 17.98
C THR A 116 -25.85 -13.42 18.94
N GLU A 117 -24.79 -14.08 18.44
CA GLU A 117 -23.69 -14.61 19.27
C GLU A 117 -22.91 -13.49 19.96
N MET A 118 -22.84 -12.33 19.33
CA MET A 118 -22.21 -11.13 19.86
C MET A 118 -23.13 -10.35 20.82
N GLY A 119 -24.38 -10.76 21.00
CA GLY A 119 -25.34 -10.08 21.88
C GLY A 119 -25.85 -8.75 21.31
N ILE A 120 -25.82 -8.58 19.99
CA ILE A 120 -26.30 -7.39 19.28
C ILE A 120 -27.71 -7.66 18.76
N SER A 121 -28.69 -6.88 19.21
CA SER A 121 -30.07 -6.96 18.73
C SER A 121 -30.20 -6.37 17.32
N THR A 122 -30.96 -7.03 16.45
CA THR A 122 -31.39 -6.51 15.14
C THR A 122 -32.82 -5.95 15.21
N PRO A 123 -33.12 -4.79 14.60
CA PRO A 123 -32.19 -3.93 13.86
C PRO A 123 -31.21 -3.21 14.80
N ILE A 124 -29.98 -3.01 14.33
CA ILE A 124 -28.95 -2.27 15.05
C ILE A 124 -29.42 -0.81 15.24
N PRO A 125 -29.39 -0.27 16.47
CA PRO A 125 -29.81 1.12 16.71
C PRO A 125 -28.86 2.09 16.01
N PRO A 126 -29.35 3.21 15.45
CA PRO A 126 -28.49 4.23 14.84
C PRO A 126 -27.60 4.92 15.90
N PRO A 127 -26.43 5.44 15.51
CA PRO A 127 -25.55 6.17 16.43
C PRO A 127 -26.25 7.43 17.00
N PRO A 128 -25.98 7.82 18.26
CA PRO A 128 -26.57 9.01 18.86
C PRO A 128 -26.17 10.27 18.08
N SER A 129 -27.16 11.08 17.69
CA SER A 129 -26.98 12.27 16.86
C SER A 129 -26.25 13.40 17.61
N SER A 130 -25.02 13.69 17.23
CA SER A 130 -24.35 14.95 17.59
C SER A 130 -24.78 16.07 16.64
N VAL A 131 -25.25 17.16 17.22
CA VAL A 131 -25.83 18.36 16.60
C VAL A 131 -24.84 19.15 15.72
N ASN A 132 -25.37 19.65 14.60
CA ASN A 132 -24.92 20.72 13.68
C ASN A 132 -23.72 20.47 12.74
N GLN A 133 -24.04 20.11 11.48
CA GLN A 133 -23.35 20.66 10.31
C GLN A 133 -24.36 21.37 9.40
N VAL A 134 -24.05 22.63 9.10
CA VAL A 134 -24.83 23.55 8.26
C VAL A 134 -24.80 23.04 6.81
N ALA A 135 -25.98 22.75 6.26
CA ALA A 135 -26.14 22.38 4.86
C ALA A 135 -25.99 23.63 3.96
N VAL A 136 -24.99 23.60 3.09
CA VAL A 136 -24.88 24.54 1.96
C VAL A 136 -25.86 24.08 0.88
N VAL A 137 -26.91 24.88 0.65
CA VAL A 137 -27.93 24.65 -0.37
C VAL A 137 -27.39 25.09 -1.74
N ILE A 138 -27.37 24.17 -2.71
CA ILE A 138 -27.30 24.48 -4.15
C ILE A 138 -28.47 23.74 -4.83
N PRO A 139 -29.36 24.42 -5.57
CA PRO A 139 -30.59 23.82 -6.07
C PRO A 139 -30.37 23.00 -7.35
N LYS A 140 -31.04 21.83 -7.46
CA LYS A 140 -31.20 21.06 -8.71
C LYS A 140 -32.43 21.57 -9.50
N PRO A 141 -32.41 21.57 -10.85
CA PRO A 141 -33.60 21.77 -11.65
C PRO A 141 -34.43 20.49 -11.77
N ILE A 142 -35.74 20.71 -11.81
CA ILE A 142 -36.85 19.77 -11.94
C ILE A 142 -36.97 19.28 -13.38
N LEU A 143 -37.33 18.00 -13.60
CA LEU A 143 -38.14 17.59 -14.76
C LEU A 143 -38.90 16.27 -14.50
N PHE A 144 -40.14 16.27 -14.99
CA PHE A 144 -41.28 15.39 -14.73
C PHE A 144 -41.34 14.12 -15.62
N GLY A 145 -42.04 13.07 -15.15
CA GLY A 145 -42.69 12.05 -16.01
C GLY A 145 -42.97 10.69 -15.34
N PRO A 146 -44.22 10.14 -15.34
CA PRO A 146 -44.60 8.92 -14.61
C PRO A 146 -44.56 7.61 -15.46
N PRO A 147 -44.69 6.41 -14.85
CA PRO A 147 -44.50 5.12 -15.51
C PRO A 147 -45.80 4.54 -16.12
N ILE A 148 -45.64 3.64 -17.10
CA ILE A 148 -46.73 2.86 -17.70
C ILE A 148 -46.67 1.40 -17.19
N ASP A 149 -47.84 0.93 -16.77
CA ASP A 149 -48.23 -0.39 -16.24
C ASP A 149 -48.49 -1.41 -17.36
N PHE A 150 -48.18 -2.70 -17.14
CA PHE A 150 -48.99 -3.80 -17.70
C PHE A 150 -48.96 -5.06 -16.82
N ARG A 151 -50.16 -5.64 -16.66
CA ARG A 151 -50.60 -6.68 -15.72
C ARG A 151 -50.48 -8.12 -16.28
N CYS A 152 -50.05 -9.07 -15.42
CA CYS A 152 -50.58 -10.42 -15.04
C CYS A 152 -51.62 -11.20 -15.91
N PRO A 153 -51.94 -12.52 -15.67
CA PRO A 153 -51.21 -13.82 -15.46
C PRO A 153 -51.96 -15.02 -16.19
N PRO A 154 -52.17 -16.27 -15.67
CA PRO A 154 -51.33 -17.46 -15.34
C PRO A 154 -51.76 -18.82 -16.01
N ARG A 155 -51.11 -19.96 -15.57
CA ARG A 155 -51.50 -21.42 -15.56
C ARG A 155 -50.62 -22.32 -16.49
N THR A 156 -50.17 -23.55 -16.18
CA THR A 156 -50.40 -24.57 -15.12
C THR A 156 -49.37 -25.73 -15.22
N ALA A 157 -49.06 -26.36 -14.08
CA ALA A 157 -48.85 -27.81 -13.81
C ALA A 157 -47.65 -28.58 -14.47
N VAL A 158 -46.64 -28.99 -13.67
CA VAL A 158 -46.43 -30.32 -13.01
C VAL A 158 -45.90 -31.42 -13.94
N GLY A 159 -44.69 -31.93 -13.65
CA GLY A 159 -44.22 -33.24 -14.12
C GLY A 159 -42.72 -33.51 -13.94
N PHE A 160 -42.40 -34.45 -13.05
CA PHE A 160 -41.17 -35.27 -13.02
C PHE A 160 -39.89 -34.74 -12.35
N LEU A 161 -39.95 -34.76 -11.02
CA LEU A 161 -38.86 -35.23 -10.15
C LEU A 161 -38.78 -36.77 -10.19
N ILE A 162 -37.62 -37.30 -9.78
CA ILE A 162 -37.28 -38.73 -9.48
C ILE A 162 -36.56 -39.46 -10.63
N VAL A 163 -35.23 -39.27 -10.72
CA VAL A 163 -34.25 -40.36 -11.03
C VAL A 163 -32.83 -40.01 -10.48
N LEU A 164 -32.44 -38.76 -10.31
CA LEU A 164 -31.01 -38.41 -10.07
C LEU A 164 -30.63 -38.20 -8.58
N MET A 165 -30.91 -39.19 -7.72
CA MET A 165 -30.58 -39.10 -6.29
C MET A 165 -29.79 -40.31 -5.75
N MET A 166 -28.89 -40.90 -6.53
CA MET A 166 -28.03 -42.00 -6.04
C MET A 166 -26.66 -42.12 -6.73
N MET A 167 -25.85 -41.06 -6.89
CA MET A 167 -24.41 -41.22 -7.19
C MET A 167 -23.58 -40.05 -6.66
N TRP A 168 -23.52 -39.89 -5.34
CA TRP A 168 -22.70 -38.84 -4.71
C TRP A 168 -21.90 -39.40 -3.55
N LYS A 169 -20.85 -40.18 -3.85
CA LYS A 169 -19.67 -40.36 -2.99
C LYS A 169 -18.45 -40.68 -3.87
N TRP A 170 -17.44 -39.80 -3.76
CA TRP A 170 -16.07 -39.82 -4.31
C TRP A 170 -15.93 -39.18 -5.71
N PRO A 171 -15.11 -38.11 -5.90
CA PRO A 171 -13.73 -38.00 -5.39
C PRO A 171 -13.32 -36.59 -4.89
N TRP A 172 -13.14 -36.43 -3.57
CA TRP A 172 -12.42 -35.29 -2.97
C TRP A 172 -10.89 -35.51 -2.90
N ALA A 173 -10.40 -36.66 -3.37
CA ALA A 173 -9.01 -37.09 -3.18
C ALA A 173 -8.02 -36.63 -4.27
N LEU A 174 -8.48 -35.91 -5.31
CA LEU A 174 -7.62 -35.50 -6.44
C LEU A 174 -7.19 -34.03 -6.40
N TRP A 175 -7.77 -33.21 -5.53
CA TRP A 175 -7.54 -31.76 -5.53
C TRP A 175 -6.36 -31.29 -4.65
N VAL A 176 -5.79 -32.17 -3.83
CA VAL A 176 -4.68 -31.82 -2.92
C VAL A 176 -3.31 -31.84 -3.61
N LEU A 177 -3.21 -32.30 -4.88
CA LEU A 177 -1.92 -32.56 -5.53
C LEU A 177 -1.48 -31.55 -6.61
N GLN A 178 -2.24 -30.50 -6.90
CA GLN A 178 -1.86 -29.53 -7.95
C GLN A 178 -1.99 -28.08 -7.44
N GLY A 179 -0.99 -27.64 -6.67
CA GLY A 179 -0.92 -26.31 -6.06
C GLY A 179 -0.64 -25.18 -7.05
N LEU A 180 -1.68 -24.69 -7.74
CA LEU A 180 -1.65 -23.43 -8.49
C LEU A 180 -2.95 -22.65 -8.24
N ARG A 181 -2.86 -21.50 -7.56
CA ARG A 181 -3.95 -20.51 -7.46
C ARG A 181 -3.67 -19.32 -8.41
N PRO A 182 -4.70 -18.71 -9.03
CA PRO A 182 -4.55 -17.51 -9.86
C PRO A 182 -4.34 -16.25 -9.00
N SER A 183 -3.55 -15.30 -9.49
CA SER A 183 -3.31 -13.99 -8.90
C SER A 183 -4.59 -13.13 -8.87
N GLU A 184 -4.97 -12.65 -7.69
CA GLU A 184 -6.08 -11.71 -7.48
C GLU A 184 -5.75 -10.31 -8.05
N ALA A 185 -6.77 -9.63 -8.58
CA ALA A 185 -6.64 -8.34 -9.27
C ALA A 185 -6.57 -7.14 -8.30
N PHE A 186 -5.66 -6.22 -8.61
CA PHE A 186 -5.24 -5.04 -7.82
C PHE A 186 -6.27 -3.88 -7.83
N PRO A 187 -6.41 -3.10 -6.74
CA PRO A 187 -7.06 -1.80 -6.79
C PRO A 187 -6.12 -0.73 -7.38
N HIS A 188 -6.39 -0.30 -8.62
CA HIS A 188 -5.59 0.67 -9.38
C HIS A 188 -5.42 2.06 -8.73
N SER A 189 -6.27 2.45 -7.76
CA SER A 189 -6.28 3.79 -7.17
C SER A 189 -5.15 4.09 -6.19
N LEU A 190 -4.51 3.08 -5.60
CA LEU A 190 -3.36 3.26 -4.68
C LEU A 190 -2.01 3.28 -5.42
N LEU A 191 -2.01 3.01 -6.72
CA LEU A 191 -0.78 2.81 -7.50
C LEU A 191 -0.52 3.97 -8.47
N SER A 192 -1.56 4.69 -8.89
CA SER A 192 -1.41 5.79 -9.85
C SER A 192 -0.74 7.00 -9.18
N ILE A 193 0.56 7.15 -9.40
CA ILE A 193 1.32 8.37 -9.06
C ILE A 193 0.81 9.57 -9.88
N ALA A 194 0.14 9.33 -11.02
CA ALA A 194 -0.26 10.36 -11.97
C ALA A 194 -1.59 11.08 -11.63
N GLU A 195 -2.60 10.38 -11.11
CA GLU A 195 -3.95 10.98 -10.98
C GLU A 195 -4.26 11.54 -9.59
N ASP A 196 -3.68 10.98 -8.52
CA ASP A 196 -4.01 11.40 -7.14
C ASP A 196 -2.82 11.75 -6.24
N ASP A 197 -1.59 11.42 -6.65
CA ASP A 197 -0.43 11.49 -5.77
C ASP A 197 0.37 12.77 -6.00
N ASP A 198 0.45 13.64 -4.98
CA ASP A 198 1.24 14.86 -5.03
C ASP A 198 2.73 14.58 -4.78
N TYR A 199 3.28 13.58 -5.48
CA TYR A 199 4.66 13.12 -5.33
C TYR A 199 5.69 14.24 -5.55
N CYS A 200 5.36 15.14 -6.49
CA CYS A 200 6.15 16.32 -6.82
C CYS A 200 5.87 17.52 -5.92
N PHE A 201 4.95 17.38 -4.96
CA PHE A 201 4.66 18.39 -3.94
C PHE A 201 4.23 19.74 -4.54
N ARG A 202 3.34 19.67 -5.53
CA ARG A 202 2.73 20.77 -6.27
C ARG A 202 1.49 21.32 -5.58
N ARG A 203 0.76 20.50 -4.82
CA ARG A 203 -0.43 20.93 -4.09
C ARG A 203 -0.01 21.71 -2.84
N PRO A 204 -0.81 22.71 -2.43
CA PRO A 204 -0.60 23.35 -1.14
C PRO A 204 -0.84 22.33 -0.02
N LEU A 205 -0.01 22.36 1.02
CA LEU A 205 -0.27 21.59 2.22
C LEU A 205 -1.55 22.08 2.91
N GLN A 206 -2.16 21.16 3.64
CA GLN A 206 -3.26 21.46 4.54
C GLN A 206 -2.82 22.44 5.63
N PRO A 207 -3.74 23.28 6.17
CA PRO A 207 -3.45 24.14 7.30
C PRO A 207 -2.88 23.34 8.47
N TYR A 208 -1.88 23.91 9.15
CA TYR A 208 -1.29 23.27 10.32
C TYR A 208 -2.36 23.05 11.41
N PRO A 209 -2.56 21.82 11.91
CA PRO A 209 -3.61 21.50 12.87
C PRO A 209 -3.21 21.99 14.27
N LYS A 210 -3.44 23.28 14.51
CA LYS A 210 -3.22 23.92 15.82
C LYS A 210 -4.14 23.29 16.88
N LEU A 211 -3.59 23.11 18.09
CA LEU A 211 -4.32 22.57 19.23
C LEU A 211 -5.18 23.67 19.90
N ASN A 212 -6.14 24.25 19.18
CA ASN A 212 -6.85 25.47 19.58
C ASN A 212 -7.67 25.36 20.89
N ASN A 213 -7.89 24.15 21.44
CA ASN A 213 -8.60 23.91 22.71
C ASN A 213 -7.72 23.33 23.84
N ILE A 214 -6.43 23.05 23.59
CA ILE A 214 -5.49 22.50 24.60
C ILE A 214 -4.40 23.53 24.95
N THR A 215 -4.33 24.65 24.23
CA THR A 215 -3.33 25.72 24.32
C THR A 215 -3.16 26.36 25.71
N GLY A 216 -4.08 26.11 26.65
CA GLY A 216 -3.93 26.50 28.06
C GLY A 216 -3.55 25.37 29.04
N LYS A 217 -3.49 24.11 28.58
CA LYS A 217 -3.19 22.94 29.44
C LYS A 217 -1.91 22.21 29.07
N VAL A 218 -1.35 22.44 27.88
CA VAL A 218 -0.08 21.85 27.45
C VAL A 218 0.77 22.84 26.66
N ARG A 219 2.08 22.84 26.91
CA ARG A 219 3.11 23.64 26.25
C ARG A 219 3.91 22.78 25.29
N LEU A 220 4.13 23.25 24.06
CA LEU A 220 5.04 22.59 23.11
C LEU A 220 6.48 22.72 23.62
N THR A 221 7.19 21.60 23.75
CA THR A 221 8.53 21.54 24.34
C THR A 221 9.60 21.24 23.31
N SER A 222 9.37 20.37 22.32
CA SER A 222 10.35 20.05 21.30
C SER A 222 9.66 19.64 20.01
N VAL A 223 10.29 19.95 18.88
CA VAL A 223 9.81 19.59 17.55
C VAL A 223 10.96 19.00 16.75
N GLN A 224 10.73 17.86 16.11
CA GLN A 224 11.69 17.24 15.21
C GLN A 224 11.03 17.09 13.84
N VAL A 225 11.63 17.65 12.80
CA VAL A 225 11.09 17.59 11.44
C VAL A 225 12.07 16.81 10.56
N TYR A 226 11.68 15.60 10.17
CA TYR A 226 12.40 14.80 9.18
C TYR A 226 11.93 15.22 7.79
N VAL A 227 12.86 15.73 6.97
CA VAL A 227 12.58 16.35 5.68
C VAL A 227 13.26 15.52 4.59
N ARG A 228 12.47 14.91 3.70
CA ARG A 228 13.03 14.32 2.48
C ARG A 228 13.59 15.46 1.62
N HIS A 229 14.74 15.24 0.99
CA HIS A 229 15.24 16.18 -0.01
C HIS A 229 14.20 16.53 -1.09
N ALA A 230 14.37 17.71 -1.68
CA ALA A 230 13.58 18.19 -2.79
C ALA A 230 13.81 17.40 -4.08
N GLN A 231 13.05 17.77 -5.12
CA GLN A 231 13.18 17.21 -6.45
C GLN A 231 14.63 17.31 -6.97
N ARG A 232 15.06 16.21 -7.58
CA ARG A 232 16.41 15.98 -8.08
C ARG A 232 16.38 15.32 -9.45
N ASP A 233 17.51 15.34 -10.15
CA ASP A 233 17.73 14.46 -11.31
C ASP A 233 17.91 12.99 -10.88
N GLU A 234 18.09 12.11 -11.85
CA GLU A 234 18.26 10.68 -11.64
C GLU A 234 19.57 10.35 -10.90
N TYR A 235 19.45 9.41 -9.96
CA TYR A 235 20.57 8.87 -9.21
C TYR A 235 21.13 7.59 -9.85
N THR A 236 20.32 6.82 -10.59
CA THR A 236 20.69 5.49 -11.10
C THR A 236 21.65 5.47 -12.31
N HIS A 237 22.42 6.55 -12.53
CA HIS A 237 23.43 6.70 -13.60
C HIS A 237 23.02 6.11 -14.97
N HIS A 238 22.36 6.91 -15.81
CA HIS A 238 22.29 6.77 -17.28
C HIS A 238 21.72 5.47 -17.89
N ASN A 239 21.09 4.58 -17.13
CA ASN A 239 20.44 3.39 -17.71
C ASN A 239 19.00 3.61 -18.16
N CYS A 240 18.41 4.78 -17.88
CA CYS A 240 17.04 5.08 -18.31
C CYS A 240 16.96 5.19 -19.84
N CYS A 241 17.74 6.06 -20.45
CA CYS A 241 17.73 6.24 -21.90
C CYS A 241 19.01 5.67 -22.52
N PRO A 242 18.99 5.23 -23.78
CA PRO A 242 20.20 4.82 -24.49
C PRO A 242 21.29 5.90 -24.35
N LYS A 243 22.56 5.48 -24.34
CA LYS A 243 23.69 6.40 -24.37
C LYS A 243 23.56 7.35 -25.58
N GLY A 244 23.56 8.65 -25.33
CA GLY A 244 23.33 9.70 -26.35
C GLY A 244 21.90 10.28 -26.34
N LEU A 245 20.99 9.70 -25.56
CA LEU A 245 19.63 10.19 -25.32
C LEU A 245 19.44 10.54 -23.85
N GLN A 246 20.43 11.12 -23.19
CA GLN A 246 20.25 11.56 -21.81
C GLN A 246 19.34 12.78 -21.73
N VAL A 247 18.51 12.82 -20.69
CA VAL A 247 17.64 13.97 -20.45
C VAL A 247 18.49 15.13 -19.97
N ASN A 248 18.30 16.29 -20.60
CA ASN A 248 18.98 17.49 -20.18
C ASN A 248 18.18 18.17 -19.07
N TYR A 249 18.59 17.94 -17.83
CA TYR A 249 18.04 18.64 -16.69
C TYR A 249 18.69 20.00 -16.53
N THR A 250 17.88 21.01 -16.25
CA THR A 250 18.40 22.26 -15.68
C THR A 250 18.65 22.04 -14.20
N LYS A 251 19.92 21.75 -13.88
CA LYS A 251 20.39 21.43 -12.53
C LYS A 251 20.84 22.70 -11.81
N ASP A 252 20.58 22.78 -10.51
CA ASP A 252 21.18 23.81 -9.67
C ASP A 252 22.41 23.26 -8.96
N CYS A 253 23.58 23.50 -9.55
CA CYS A 253 24.86 23.00 -9.06
C CYS A 253 25.60 24.05 -8.23
N SER A 254 24.98 25.22 -8.03
CA SER A 254 25.56 26.37 -7.32
C SER A 254 25.31 26.34 -5.81
N GLN A 255 24.47 25.42 -5.32
CA GLN A 255 23.86 25.50 -3.98
C GLN A 255 24.37 24.41 -3.02
N VAL A 256 25.49 23.75 -3.34
CA VAL A 256 26.12 22.72 -2.50
C VAL A 256 27.40 23.25 -1.86
N HIS A 257 27.32 24.44 -1.29
CA HIS A 257 28.47 25.05 -0.60
C HIS A 257 28.11 25.19 0.87
N VAL A 258 28.20 24.07 1.59
CA VAL A 258 28.43 24.14 3.03
C VAL A 258 29.89 24.51 3.16
N ASP A 259 30.17 25.77 3.45
CA ASP A 259 31.51 26.22 3.76
C ASP A 259 31.96 25.46 5.02
N TYR A 260 32.86 24.48 4.86
CA TYR A 260 33.52 23.88 6.01
C TYR A 260 34.44 24.97 6.59
N ALA A 261 33.98 25.68 7.62
CA ALA A 261 34.84 26.58 8.36
C ALA A 261 35.94 25.72 9.03
N ILE A 262 37.16 25.78 8.51
CA ILE A 262 38.29 24.99 9.02
C ILE A 262 38.80 25.56 10.36
N ASP A 263 38.50 26.84 10.66
CA ASP A 263 38.75 27.51 11.93
C ASP A 263 38.00 28.87 11.90
N GLU A 264 37.43 29.34 13.02
CA GLU A 264 36.89 30.71 13.13
C GLU A 264 37.95 31.77 12.76
N VAL A 265 39.23 31.49 13.02
CA VAL A 265 40.37 32.37 12.70
C VAL A 265 40.71 32.36 11.19
N ALA A 266 40.40 31.28 10.48
CA ALA A 266 40.60 31.18 9.03
C ALA A 266 39.41 31.72 8.21
N ALA A 267 38.21 31.74 8.79
CA ALA A 267 36.97 32.24 8.19
C ALA A 267 36.93 33.78 8.00
N VAL A 268 38.03 34.49 8.28
CA VAL A 268 38.11 35.95 8.36
C VAL A 268 38.07 36.66 7.00
N SER A 269 38.19 35.94 5.89
CA SER A 269 37.89 36.49 4.57
C SER A 269 36.59 35.87 4.09
N GLY A 270 35.68 36.65 3.50
CA GLY A 270 34.47 36.13 2.82
C GLY A 270 34.76 35.25 1.60
N LEU A 271 35.91 34.58 1.57
CA LEU A 271 36.33 33.52 0.68
C LEU A 271 35.38 32.34 0.83
N LYS A 272 34.68 32.03 -0.26
CA LYS A 272 33.82 30.86 -0.36
C LYS A 272 34.53 29.80 -1.18
N LEU A 273 34.66 28.60 -0.62
CA LEU A 273 35.23 27.46 -1.34
C LEU A 273 34.10 26.68 -1.99
N ARG A 274 34.09 26.68 -3.32
CA ARG A 274 33.08 25.98 -4.11
C ARG A 274 33.62 24.63 -4.57
N LYS A 275 32.99 23.55 -4.12
CA LYS A 275 33.19 22.20 -4.67
C LYS A 275 32.58 22.14 -6.07
N VAL A 276 33.41 21.90 -7.07
CA VAL A 276 32.99 21.77 -8.48
C VAL A 276 33.21 20.33 -8.92
N PHE A 277 32.16 19.68 -9.42
CA PHE A 277 32.29 18.38 -10.07
C PHE A 277 32.73 18.61 -11.51
N VAL A 278 33.64 17.78 -12.02
CA VAL A 278 34.10 17.87 -13.42
C VAL A 278 34.07 16.49 -14.08
N ASP A 279 33.82 16.47 -15.37
CA ASP A 279 33.99 15.25 -16.18
C ASP A 279 35.47 14.96 -16.47
N SER A 280 35.74 13.89 -17.23
CA SER A 280 37.10 13.51 -17.63
C SER A 280 37.83 14.55 -18.48
N GLU A 281 37.11 15.50 -19.06
CA GLU A 281 37.65 16.60 -19.88
C GLU A 281 37.79 17.90 -19.07
N GLY A 282 37.48 17.88 -17.77
CA GLY A 282 37.55 19.04 -16.88
C GLY A 282 36.37 20.00 -17.02
N ARG A 283 35.32 19.64 -17.79
CA ARG A 283 34.11 20.47 -17.90
C ARG A 283 33.29 20.34 -16.63
N GLU A 284 32.79 21.46 -16.14
CA GLU A 284 31.93 21.47 -14.95
C GLU A 284 30.67 20.62 -15.16
N THR A 285 30.40 19.77 -14.20
CA THR A 285 29.24 18.88 -14.09
C THR A 285 28.67 18.99 -12.67
N CYS A 286 27.79 18.07 -12.30
CA CYS A 286 27.13 18.05 -11.00
C CYS A 286 27.17 16.63 -10.44
N GLU A 287 27.04 16.49 -9.12
CA GLU A 287 26.79 15.18 -8.51
C GLU A 287 25.54 14.54 -9.13
N THR A 288 25.46 13.22 -9.18
CA THR A 288 24.23 12.53 -9.57
C THR A 288 23.17 12.57 -8.47
N GLY A 289 21.92 12.70 -8.87
CA GLY A 289 20.83 13.00 -7.94
C GLY A 289 20.90 14.42 -7.39
N GLN A 290 21.42 15.37 -8.16
CA GLN A 290 21.49 16.80 -7.81
C GLN A 290 20.12 17.46 -7.87
N LEU A 291 19.92 18.46 -7.01
CA LEU A 291 18.70 19.26 -6.98
C LEU A 291 18.46 19.99 -8.31
N LEU A 292 17.19 20.02 -8.72
CA LEU A 292 16.74 20.73 -9.90
C LEU A 292 16.38 22.18 -9.56
N ASN A 293 16.34 23.07 -10.56
CA ASN A 293 16.08 24.50 -10.32
C ASN A 293 14.79 24.80 -9.51
N GLY A 294 13.72 24.01 -9.69
CA GLY A 294 12.49 24.20 -8.92
C GLY A 294 12.54 23.69 -7.47
N ALA A 295 13.63 23.02 -7.06
CA ALA A 295 13.80 22.52 -5.70
C ALA A 295 13.76 23.64 -4.66
N LYS A 296 14.32 24.81 -4.99
CA LYS A 296 14.28 25.99 -4.12
C LYS A 296 12.85 26.42 -3.81
N ASP A 297 12.01 26.53 -4.83
CA ASP A 297 10.60 26.93 -4.64
C ASP A 297 9.83 25.89 -3.83
N GLN A 298 10.11 24.60 -4.06
CA GLN A 298 9.53 23.50 -3.29
C GLN A 298 9.90 23.61 -1.81
N MET A 299 11.19 23.75 -1.47
CA MET A 299 11.63 23.89 -0.08
C MET A 299 11.22 25.22 0.55
N THR A 300 11.06 26.28 -0.24
CA THR A 300 10.52 27.56 0.22
C THR A 300 9.08 27.42 0.71
N ARG A 301 8.25 26.59 0.06
CA ARG A 301 6.90 26.29 0.54
C ARG A 301 6.94 25.56 1.87
N VAL A 302 7.76 24.50 1.97
CA VAL A 302 7.98 23.76 3.22
C VAL A 302 8.42 24.70 4.35
N ALA A 303 9.40 25.56 4.08
CA ALA A 303 9.95 26.50 5.04
C ALA A 303 8.90 27.46 5.62
N ARG A 304 8.10 28.10 4.75
CA ARG A 304 7.04 29.02 5.20
C ARG A 304 6.07 28.34 6.14
N TRP A 305 5.70 27.10 5.84
CA TRP A 305 4.77 26.35 6.68
C TRP A 305 5.36 25.97 8.04
N LEU A 306 6.59 25.47 8.07
CA LEU A 306 7.25 25.17 9.34
C LEU A 306 7.42 26.44 10.18
N ARG A 307 7.69 27.58 9.53
CA ARG A 307 7.77 28.87 10.21
C ARG A 307 6.41 29.28 10.79
N ASP A 308 5.34 29.18 10.00
CA ASP A 308 3.97 29.49 10.46
C ASP A 308 3.52 28.57 11.61
N ALA A 309 3.98 27.32 11.62
CA ALA A 309 3.66 26.35 12.66
C ALA A 309 4.42 26.60 13.98
N TYR A 310 5.71 26.96 13.90
CA TYR A 310 6.61 26.90 15.06
C TYR A 310 7.26 28.23 15.47
N LEU A 311 7.33 29.22 14.58
CA LEU A 311 7.97 30.52 14.82
C LEU A 311 7.05 31.75 14.65
N ALA A 312 5.79 31.57 14.25
CA ALA A 312 4.82 32.66 14.19
C ALA A 312 4.43 33.14 15.60
N ASP A 313 3.92 34.37 15.71
CA ASP A 313 3.51 34.98 16.98
C ASP A 313 2.59 34.05 17.80
N GLY A 314 2.97 33.81 19.06
CA GLY A 314 2.27 32.90 19.98
C GLY A 314 2.69 31.42 19.92
N ALA A 315 3.67 31.04 19.10
CA ALA A 315 4.26 29.69 19.12
C ALA A 315 5.26 29.52 20.28
N SER A 316 5.33 28.32 20.89
CA SER A 316 6.18 28.07 22.07
C SER A 316 7.68 27.94 21.77
N LEU A 317 8.10 27.89 20.51
CA LEU A 317 9.50 27.76 20.07
C LEU A 317 9.97 28.99 19.27
N SER A 318 9.50 30.19 19.63
CA SER A 318 9.66 31.43 18.86
C SER A 318 11.09 31.94 18.65
N ASP A 319 12.10 31.28 19.22
CA ASP A 319 13.50 31.71 19.16
C ASP A 319 14.32 30.75 18.29
N VAL A 320 14.96 31.31 17.27
CA VAL A 320 15.79 30.61 16.29
C VAL A 320 17.10 30.10 16.91
N ALA A 321 17.55 30.65 18.04
CA ALA A 321 18.70 30.12 18.79
C ALA A 321 18.53 28.66 19.23
N ASN A 322 17.29 28.15 19.21
CA ASN A 322 16.94 26.78 19.56
C ASN A 322 16.96 25.79 18.37
N LEU A 323 17.36 26.26 17.20
CA LEU A 323 17.42 25.47 15.97
C LEU A 323 18.65 24.55 15.96
N GLU A 324 18.43 23.25 15.74
CA GLU A 324 19.49 22.27 15.50
C GLU A 324 19.32 21.64 14.12
N LEU A 325 20.40 21.59 13.35
CA LEU A 325 20.42 21.11 11.98
C LEU A 325 21.15 19.79 11.91
N ILE A 326 20.52 18.80 11.28
CA ILE A 326 21.09 17.47 11.06
C ILE A 326 20.83 17.09 9.60
N SER A 327 21.78 16.45 8.93
CA SER A 327 21.59 15.99 7.56
C SER A 327 22.45 14.78 7.24
N THR A 328 22.09 14.05 6.19
CA THR A 328 23.02 13.11 5.55
C THR A 328 24.09 13.87 4.78
N ASP A 329 25.25 13.26 4.58
CA ASP A 329 26.32 13.82 3.76
C ASP A 329 26.06 13.61 2.25
N LYS A 330 24.94 14.16 1.77
CA LYS A 330 24.58 14.20 0.35
C LYS A 330 24.27 15.62 -0.07
N SER A 331 24.74 16.00 -1.27
CA SER A 331 24.53 17.36 -1.79
C SER A 331 23.06 17.75 -1.85
N ARG A 332 22.18 16.80 -2.19
CA ARG A 332 20.73 17.02 -2.27
C ARG A 332 20.04 17.22 -0.93
N THR A 333 20.48 16.57 0.14
CA THR A 333 19.87 16.73 1.49
C THR A 333 20.36 18.02 2.13
N LEU A 334 21.66 18.30 2.04
CA LEU A 334 22.26 19.57 2.48
C LEU A 334 21.70 20.76 1.71
N GLY A 335 21.65 20.69 0.37
CA GLY A 335 21.10 21.75 -0.47
C GLY A 335 19.60 22.00 -0.22
N SER A 336 18.83 20.94 0.07
CA SER A 336 17.41 21.09 0.41
C SER A 336 17.24 21.79 1.75
N LEU A 337 18.07 21.43 2.73
CA LEU A 337 18.07 22.10 4.03
C LEU A 337 18.51 23.56 3.89
N TYR A 338 19.51 23.85 3.05
CA TYR A 338 19.92 25.22 2.73
C TYR A 338 18.77 26.04 2.13
N TYR A 339 18.07 25.53 1.12
CA TYR A 339 16.90 26.22 0.55
C TYR A 339 15.79 26.42 1.57
N LEU A 340 15.51 25.41 2.39
CA LEU A 340 14.54 25.51 3.46
C LEU A 340 14.93 26.65 4.40
N LEU A 341 16.17 26.66 4.88
CA LEU A 341 16.68 27.69 5.80
C LEU A 341 16.63 29.09 5.20
N SER A 342 16.93 29.23 3.90
CA SER A 342 16.90 30.53 3.21
C SER A 342 15.52 31.22 3.22
N ALA A 343 14.44 30.44 3.36
CA ALA A 343 13.07 30.93 3.47
C ALA A 343 12.49 30.81 4.90
N PHE A 344 13.06 29.92 5.71
CA PHE A 344 12.66 29.70 7.09
C PHE A 344 13.22 30.77 8.01
N LEU A 345 14.44 31.24 7.78
CA LEU A 345 15.11 32.30 8.54
C LEU A 345 14.83 33.67 7.92
N ARG A 346 14.63 34.70 8.75
CA ARG A 346 14.45 36.10 8.30
C ARG A 346 15.65 36.96 8.71
N PRO A 347 15.97 38.03 7.96
CA PRO A 347 17.05 38.95 8.31
C PRO A 347 16.93 39.59 9.70
N GLN A 348 15.70 39.75 10.19
CA GLN A 348 15.39 40.30 11.52
C GLN A 348 15.42 39.28 12.66
N ASP A 349 15.58 37.98 12.35
CA ASP A 349 15.72 36.99 13.41
C ASP A 349 17.13 37.15 14.04
N ASP A 350 17.25 36.96 15.36
CA ASP A 350 18.54 37.01 16.05
C ASP A 350 19.35 35.75 15.73
N LEU A 351 20.14 35.82 14.66
CA LEU A 351 20.87 34.68 14.12
C LEU A 351 22.32 34.64 14.64
N PRO A 352 22.82 33.46 15.03
CA PRO A 352 24.25 33.30 15.25
C PRO A 352 25.01 33.56 13.94
N LYS A 353 26.28 33.96 14.06
CA LYS A 353 27.15 34.22 12.90
C LYS A 353 27.33 32.98 12.01
N THR A 354 27.25 31.80 12.60
CA THR A 354 27.36 30.49 11.95
C THR A 354 26.25 29.58 12.45
N LEU A 355 25.75 28.72 11.56
CA LEU A 355 24.81 27.64 11.90
C LEU A 355 25.45 26.31 11.54
N ASP A 356 25.64 25.46 12.54
CA ASP A 356 26.27 24.16 12.35
C ASP A 356 25.25 23.13 11.85
N VAL A 357 25.58 22.48 10.74
CA VAL A 357 24.84 21.30 10.26
C VAL A 357 25.59 20.05 10.68
N ARG A 358 24.98 19.25 11.55
CA ARG A 358 25.56 17.97 11.99
C ARG A 358 25.38 16.92 10.90
N VAL A 359 26.49 16.41 10.40
CA VAL A 359 26.55 15.30 9.44
C VAL A 359 27.34 14.15 10.04
N GLN A 360 26.99 12.92 9.65
CA GLN A 360 27.75 11.72 10.01
C GLN A 360 28.59 11.27 8.82
N ASP A 361 29.69 10.54 9.09
CA ASP A 361 30.44 9.88 8.03
C ASP A 361 29.48 8.97 7.25
N ASN A 362 29.62 8.94 5.92
CA ASN A 362 28.83 8.05 5.07
C ASN A 362 28.88 6.59 5.54
N ALA A 363 29.98 6.12 6.16
CA ALA A 363 30.11 4.80 6.75
C ALA A 363 29.07 4.56 7.85
N GLU A 364 28.90 5.53 8.76
CA GLU A 364 28.12 5.45 10.00
C GLU A 364 26.72 6.10 9.92
N ASP A 365 26.43 6.76 8.79
CA ASP A 365 25.22 7.58 8.63
C ASP A 365 23.92 6.76 8.72
N ALA A 366 23.26 6.88 9.86
CA ALA A 366 21.98 6.24 10.12
C ALA A 366 20.81 6.89 9.37
N LEU A 367 20.93 8.16 8.96
CA LEU A 367 19.91 8.86 8.17
C LEU A 367 20.02 8.55 6.68
N GLY A 368 21.21 8.21 6.20
CA GLY A 368 21.50 7.74 4.84
C GLY A 368 21.10 6.27 4.63
N LEU A 369 20.79 5.55 5.72
CA LEU A 369 20.54 4.11 5.77
C LEU A 369 21.70 3.28 5.23
N ASN A 370 22.94 3.66 5.57
CA ASN A 370 24.06 2.83 5.16
C ASN A 370 23.99 1.47 5.87
N TYR A 371 23.90 0.41 5.07
CA TYR A 371 23.84 -0.98 5.53
C TYR A 371 25.24 -1.60 5.73
N ARG A 372 26.32 -0.85 5.44
CA ARG A 372 27.70 -1.34 5.65
C ARG A 372 27.97 -1.72 7.10
N ASP A 373 27.29 -1.06 8.04
CA ASP A 373 27.42 -1.31 9.47
C ASP A 373 26.45 -2.39 9.99
N CYS A 374 25.67 -3.01 9.09
CA CYS A 374 24.73 -4.06 9.46
C CYS A 374 24.62 -5.13 8.36
N PRO A 375 25.50 -6.16 8.38
CA PRO A 375 25.48 -7.26 7.42
C PRO A 375 24.10 -7.91 7.26
N ARG A 376 23.33 -8.06 8.35
CA ARG A 376 21.96 -8.59 8.31
C ARG A 376 21.00 -7.78 7.44
N VAL A 377 21.08 -6.45 7.45
CA VAL A 377 20.25 -5.62 6.54
C VAL A 377 20.57 -5.92 5.08
N LYS A 378 21.85 -6.10 4.75
CA LYS A 378 22.28 -6.48 3.40
C LYS A 378 21.81 -7.90 3.04
N ALA A 379 21.86 -8.83 3.99
CA ALA A 379 21.37 -10.19 3.80
C ALA A 379 19.84 -10.23 3.57
N LEU A 380 19.07 -9.46 4.34
CA LEU A 380 17.62 -9.29 4.16
C LEU A 380 17.30 -8.67 2.80
N GLU A 381 18.01 -7.63 2.38
CA GLU A 381 17.85 -7.04 1.05
C GLU A 381 18.18 -8.04 -0.07
N GLY A 382 19.24 -8.84 0.11
CA GLY A 382 19.58 -9.93 -0.80
C GLY A 382 18.49 -11.01 -0.86
N ARG A 383 17.92 -11.39 0.29
CA ARG A 383 16.82 -12.35 0.40
C ARG A 383 15.57 -11.83 -0.31
N PHE A 384 15.15 -10.59 -0.07
CA PHE A 384 14.04 -9.96 -0.79
C PHE A 384 14.25 -10.00 -2.32
N ASN A 385 15.44 -9.60 -2.78
CA ASN A 385 15.73 -9.56 -4.21
C ASN A 385 15.75 -10.94 -4.87
N ARG A 386 16.02 -12.01 -4.12
CA ARG A 386 15.91 -13.40 -4.58
C ARG A 386 14.54 -14.01 -4.27
N GLY A 387 13.66 -13.31 -3.57
CA GLY A 387 12.36 -13.80 -3.13
C GLY A 387 11.41 -14.08 -4.28
N ARG A 388 10.43 -14.95 -4.04
CA ARG A 388 9.43 -15.37 -5.03
C ARG A 388 8.63 -14.19 -5.54
N PHE A 389 8.25 -13.23 -4.69
CA PHE A 389 7.59 -12.01 -5.15
C PHE A 389 8.33 -11.31 -6.29
N VAL A 390 9.64 -11.03 -6.13
CA VAL A 390 10.44 -10.32 -7.14
C VAL A 390 10.54 -11.14 -8.42
N GLN A 391 10.73 -12.46 -8.29
CA GLN A 391 10.78 -13.37 -9.43
C GLN A 391 9.43 -13.39 -10.19
N THR A 392 8.33 -13.63 -9.50
CA THR A 392 6.98 -13.66 -10.09
C THR A 392 6.60 -12.33 -10.72
N GLN A 393 6.90 -11.19 -10.08
CA GLN A 393 6.63 -9.88 -10.66
C GLN A 393 7.38 -9.72 -11.98
N SER A 394 8.67 -10.09 -12.03
CA SER A 394 9.50 -9.99 -13.24
C SER A 394 9.07 -10.93 -14.38
N GLN A 395 8.29 -11.96 -14.07
CA GLN A 395 7.75 -12.95 -15.03
C GLN A 395 6.27 -12.71 -15.36
N SER A 396 5.66 -11.69 -14.76
CA SER A 396 4.23 -11.39 -14.96
C SER A 396 3.96 -10.78 -16.33
N ASP A 397 2.77 -11.02 -16.87
CA ASP A 397 2.31 -10.41 -18.11
C ASP A 397 2.34 -8.87 -18.03
N SER A 398 2.01 -8.30 -16.87
CA SER A 398 2.09 -6.85 -16.62
C SER A 398 3.52 -6.32 -16.76
N TYR A 399 4.50 -7.01 -16.20
CA TYR A 399 5.91 -6.63 -16.31
C TYR A 399 6.41 -6.77 -17.75
N HIS A 400 6.13 -7.90 -18.41
CA HIS A 400 6.51 -8.11 -19.81
C HIS A 400 5.84 -7.09 -20.75
N SER A 401 4.57 -6.77 -20.54
CA SER A 401 3.85 -5.74 -21.29
C SER A 401 4.46 -4.36 -21.09
N CYS A 402 4.79 -4.00 -19.84
CA CYS A 402 5.44 -2.72 -19.54
C CYS A 402 6.86 -2.65 -20.12
N ALA A 403 7.64 -3.73 -20.04
CA ALA A 403 8.98 -3.82 -20.63
C ALA A 403 8.96 -3.72 -22.16
N ASN A 404 7.97 -4.35 -22.81
CA ASN A 404 7.76 -4.26 -24.26
C ASN A 404 7.38 -2.84 -24.67
N LEU A 405 6.44 -2.21 -23.95
CA LEU A 405 6.04 -0.83 -24.18
C LEU A 405 7.22 0.12 -24.00
N TYR A 406 8.03 -0.08 -22.96
CA TYR A 406 9.25 0.67 -22.74
C TYR A 406 10.22 0.53 -23.92
N THR A 407 10.47 -0.69 -24.37
CA THR A 407 11.38 -0.96 -25.49
C THR A 407 10.90 -0.32 -26.80
N GLN A 408 9.58 -0.34 -27.05
CA GLN A 408 8.98 0.29 -28.23
C GLN A 408 9.10 1.82 -28.22
N LEU A 409 8.94 2.44 -27.05
CA LEU A 409 8.82 3.90 -26.93
C LEU A 409 10.10 4.62 -26.51
N VAL A 410 11.03 3.93 -25.86
CA VAL A 410 12.32 4.48 -25.37
C VAL A 410 13.49 3.96 -26.22
N GLY A 411 13.33 2.81 -26.88
CA GLY A 411 14.34 2.19 -27.74
C GLY A 411 14.88 0.86 -27.19
N PRO A 412 15.85 0.23 -27.89
CA PRO A 412 16.32 -1.13 -27.61
C PRO A 412 17.29 -1.19 -26.41
N VAL A 413 16.86 -0.69 -25.25
CA VAL A 413 17.60 -0.77 -23.97
C VAL A 413 16.96 -1.84 -23.11
N LYS A 414 17.79 -2.55 -22.35
CA LYS A 414 17.30 -3.46 -21.31
C LYS A 414 16.42 -2.67 -20.34
N PHE A 415 15.16 -3.08 -20.21
CA PHE A 415 14.25 -2.50 -19.23
C PHE A 415 14.77 -2.76 -17.81
N ASP A 416 15.05 -1.69 -17.08
CA ASP A 416 15.33 -1.71 -15.65
C ASP A 416 14.25 -0.89 -14.93
N LEU A 417 13.42 -1.56 -14.13
CA LEU A 417 12.28 -0.94 -13.46
C LEU A 417 12.70 0.21 -12.53
N SER A 418 13.84 0.08 -11.85
CA SER A 418 14.29 1.11 -10.90
C SER A 418 14.81 2.34 -11.62
N ALA A 419 15.60 2.16 -12.68
CA ALA A 419 16.13 3.25 -13.49
C ALA A 419 15.02 3.95 -14.28
N ALA A 420 14.08 3.20 -14.86
CA ALA A 420 12.92 3.75 -15.54
C ALA A 420 12.07 4.62 -14.60
N ASN A 421 11.78 4.11 -13.40
CA ASN A 421 10.98 4.84 -12.42
C ASN A 421 11.69 6.10 -11.91
N ASP A 422 12.97 6.02 -11.52
CA ASP A 422 13.72 7.18 -11.01
C ASP A 422 13.80 8.30 -12.06
N CYS A 423 13.97 7.92 -13.33
CA CYS A 423 14.00 8.82 -14.47
C CYS A 423 12.64 9.48 -14.74
N PHE A 424 11.58 8.68 -14.89
CA PHE A 424 10.25 9.19 -15.21
C PHE A 424 9.70 10.10 -14.11
N LEU A 425 9.92 9.74 -12.83
CA LEU A 425 9.52 10.60 -11.71
C LEU A 425 10.30 11.91 -11.69
N SER A 426 11.62 11.88 -11.92
CA SER A 426 12.45 13.09 -11.92
C SER A 426 12.02 14.05 -13.03
N GLN A 427 11.73 13.53 -14.23
CA GLN A 427 11.24 14.33 -15.37
C GLN A 427 9.82 14.84 -15.16
N TYR A 428 8.93 13.99 -14.66
CA TYR A 428 7.56 14.37 -14.37
C TYR A 428 7.53 15.54 -13.40
N CYS A 429 8.34 15.52 -12.34
CA CYS A 429 8.40 16.63 -11.38
C CYS A 429 9.03 17.89 -11.94
N SER A 430 10.09 17.75 -12.76
CA SER A 430 10.84 18.87 -13.33
C SER A 430 10.19 19.55 -14.53
N ASN A 431 9.17 18.92 -15.11
CA ASN A 431 8.57 19.32 -16.39
C ASN A 431 9.61 19.39 -17.53
N SER A 432 10.65 18.53 -17.46
CA SER A 432 11.67 18.42 -18.49
C SER A 432 11.14 17.68 -19.71
N THR A 433 11.63 18.05 -20.90
CA THR A 433 11.29 17.36 -22.14
C THR A 433 12.12 16.10 -22.30
N TYR A 434 11.47 15.02 -22.76
CA TYR A 434 12.16 13.80 -23.14
C TYR A 434 13.08 14.05 -24.36
N PRO A 435 14.22 13.35 -24.45
CA PRO A 435 15.10 13.36 -25.61
C PRO A 435 14.33 13.01 -26.90
N PRO A 436 14.74 13.55 -28.07
CA PRO A 436 14.14 13.17 -29.36
C PRO A 436 14.16 11.65 -29.57
N GLY A 437 13.01 11.09 -29.93
CA GLY A 437 12.84 9.64 -30.12
C GLY A 437 12.37 8.87 -28.88
N VAL A 438 12.32 9.51 -27.70
CA VAL A 438 11.71 8.94 -26.49
C VAL A 438 10.29 9.48 -26.34
N THR A 439 9.30 8.60 -26.23
CA THR A 439 7.89 8.97 -26.03
C THR A 439 7.35 8.36 -24.74
N VAL A 440 7.14 9.16 -23.69
CA VAL A 440 6.50 8.64 -22.47
C VAL A 440 5.01 8.95 -22.49
N THR A 441 4.23 7.91 -22.76
CA THR A 441 2.76 7.95 -22.67
C THR A 441 2.29 7.81 -21.22
N PRO A 442 1.08 8.28 -20.86
CA PRO A 442 0.51 8.02 -19.54
C PRO A 442 0.49 6.53 -19.18
N SER A 443 0.21 5.65 -20.14
CA SER A 443 0.23 4.20 -19.95
C SER A 443 1.62 3.67 -19.58
N LEU A 444 2.68 4.15 -20.24
CA LEU A 444 4.06 3.75 -19.91
C LEU A 444 4.48 4.30 -18.54
N PHE A 445 4.15 5.55 -18.25
CA PHE A 445 4.42 6.15 -16.95
C PHE A 445 3.77 5.34 -15.84
N ASN A 446 2.45 5.12 -15.94
CA ASN A 446 1.68 4.40 -14.94
C ASN A 446 2.16 2.96 -14.78
N CYS A 447 2.49 2.23 -15.86
CA CYS A 447 2.96 0.85 -15.70
C CYS A 447 4.27 0.77 -14.91
N VAL A 448 5.22 1.68 -15.18
CA VAL A 448 6.52 1.72 -14.48
C VAL A 448 6.33 2.12 -13.02
N THR A 449 5.55 3.17 -12.76
CA THR A 449 5.34 3.66 -11.38
C THR A 449 4.57 2.65 -10.52
N ASN A 450 3.56 1.99 -11.08
CA ASN A 450 2.74 1.01 -10.36
C ASN A 450 3.57 -0.23 -10.00
N LEU A 451 4.29 -0.80 -10.97
CA LEU A 451 5.18 -1.95 -10.72
C LEU A 451 6.23 -1.61 -9.65
N ARG A 452 6.77 -0.39 -9.68
CA ARG A 452 7.75 0.03 -8.67
C ARG A 452 7.09 0.25 -7.30
N ALA A 453 5.90 0.84 -7.24
CA ALA A 453 5.15 1.05 -6.01
C ALA A 453 4.82 -0.28 -5.33
N GLU A 454 4.27 -1.25 -6.07
CA GLU A 454 4.05 -2.62 -5.58
C GLU A 454 5.33 -3.20 -4.99
N ARG A 455 6.44 -3.14 -5.73
CA ARG A 455 7.71 -3.68 -5.24
C ARG A 455 8.16 -3.01 -3.95
N ARG A 456 7.97 -1.70 -3.81
CA ARG A 456 8.30 -0.95 -2.58
C ARG A 456 7.37 -1.30 -1.42
N PHE A 457 6.08 -1.51 -1.67
CA PHE A 457 5.13 -1.92 -0.63
C PHE A 457 5.55 -3.25 -0.01
N VAL A 458 5.95 -4.22 -0.82
CA VAL A 458 6.45 -5.51 -0.31
C VAL A 458 7.81 -5.35 0.37
N GLU A 459 8.74 -4.64 -0.29
CA GLU A 459 10.10 -4.47 0.18
C GLU A 459 10.16 -3.82 1.57
N TYR A 460 9.29 -2.84 1.84
CA TYR A 460 9.26 -2.06 3.07
C TYR A 460 8.10 -2.43 4.00
N GLY A 461 7.32 -3.46 3.66
CA GLY A 461 6.30 -4.04 4.55
C GLY A 461 5.09 -3.15 4.76
N PHE A 462 4.55 -2.51 3.72
CA PHE A 462 3.32 -1.73 3.86
C PHE A 462 2.16 -2.60 4.37
N LYS A 463 1.57 -2.25 5.51
CA LYS A 463 0.48 -3.02 6.14
C LYS A 463 -0.77 -3.16 5.27
N GLY A 464 -1.04 -2.20 4.39
CA GLY A 464 -2.15 -2.27 3.44
C GLY A 464 -1.88 -3.16 2.23
N PHE A 465 -0.73 -3.83 2.16
CA PHE A 465 -0.32 -4.68 1.06
C PHE A 465 0.24 -6.01 1.60
N SER A 466 -0.60 -7.05 1.60
CA SER A 466 -0.14 -8.42 1.80
C SER A 466 0.19 -9.00 0.43
N VAL A 467 1.47 -9.36 0.21
CA VAL A 467 1.75 -10.48 -0.69
C VAL A 467 1.25 -11.68 0.07
N ALA A 468 0.32 -12.45 -0.53
CA ALA A 468 -0.27 -13.65 0.06
C ALA A 468 0.68 -14.26 1.09
N ASP A 469 0.24 -14.36 2.35
CA ASP A 469 1.03 -14.70 3.55
C ASP A 469 1.82 -16.04 3.46
N ASP A 470 1.85 -16.65 2.27
CA ASP A 470 2.45 -17.91 1.84
C ASP A 470 3.77 -17.76 1.03
N ASP A 471 4.40 -16.58 0.93
CA ASP A 471 5.78 -16.47 0.41
C ASP A 471 6.82 -16.64 1.53
N PRO A 472 7.31 -17.86 1.82
CA PRO A 472 8.31 -18.07 2.87
C PRO A 472 9.65 -17.40 2.57
N SER A 473 9.86 -16.91 1.34
CA SER A 473 11.10 -16.27 0.97
C SER A 473 11.21 -14.82 1.44
N TRP A 474 10.09 -14.14 1.72
CA TRP A 474 10.07 -12.78 2.25
C TRP A 474 8.76 -12.48 2.98
N THR A 475 8.83 -12.25 4.28
CA THR A 475 7.64 -11.97 5.12
C THR A 475 7.51 -10.50 5.48
N HIS A 476 6.35 -10.11 6.01
CA HIS A 476 6.17 -8.78 6.61
C HIS A 476 7.15 -8.54 7.76
N ASP A 477 7.41 -9.57 8.57
CA ASP A 477 8.36 -9.50 9.68
C ASP A 477 9.80 -9.28 9.20
N ASP A 478 10.21 -9.90 8.09
CA ASP A 478 11.51 -9.63 7.46
C ASP A 478 11.63 -8.16 7.04
N ALA A 479 10.55 -7.58 6.52
CA ALA A 479 10.51 -6.16 6.12
C ALA A 479 10.55 -5.21 7.33
N VAL A 480 9.79 -5.52 8.40
CA VAL A 480 9.82 -4.79 9.67
C VAL A 480 11.21 -4.86 10.28
N GLU A 481 11.80 -6.05 10.37
CA GLU A 481 13.16 -6.25 10.91
C GLU A 481 14.18 -5.45 10.12
N LYS A 482 14.15 -5.52 8.79
CA LYS A 482 15.06 -4.75 7.93
C LYS A 482 14.94 -3.24 8.22
N CYS A 483 13.73 -2.73 8.35
CA CYS A 483 13.52 -1.32 8.65
C CYS A 483 13.95 -0.95 10.07
N SER A 484 13.59 -1.75 11.09
CA SER A 484 14.02 -1.53 12.48
C SER A 484 15.54 -1.51 12.61
N LEU A 485 16.26 -2.47 12.01
CA LEU A 485 17.73 -2.49 12.03
C LEU A 485 18.35 -1.25 11.38
N ARG A 486 17.75 -0.78 10.28
CA ARG A 486 18.19 0.41 9.54
C ARG A 486 17.98 1.70 10.33
N VAL A 487 16.80 1.90 10.92
CA VAL A 487 16.43 3.19 11.55
C VAL A 487 16.55 3.18 13.08
N ALA A 488 16.95 2.10 13.71
CA ALA A 488 17.12 2.02 15.16
C ALA A 488 17.93 3.18 15.78
N PRO A 489 19.08 3.62 15.22
CA PRO A 489 19.78 4.79 15.74
C PRO A 489 18.97 6.10 15.58
N VAL A 490 18.21 6.22 14.49
CA VAL A 490 17.31 7.36 14.24
C VAL A 490 16.18 7.37 15.28
N VAL A 491 15.58 6.22 15.59
CA VAL A 491 14.51 6.06 16.58
C VAL A 491 15.02 6.35 18.00
N ARG A 492 16.21 5.89 18.37
CA ARG A 492 16.85 6.24 19.66
C ARG A 492 17.09 7.74 19.77
N GLY A 493 17.63 8.34 18.70
CA GLY A 493 17.80 9.79 18.61
C GLY A 493 16.47 10.54 18.73
N LEU A 494 15.42 10.02 18.08
CA LEU A 494 14.05 10.57 18.14
C LEU A 494 13.56 10.60 19.58
N LEU A 495 13.68 9.49 20.32
CA LEU A 495 13.25 9.43 21.71
C LEU A 495 14.06 10.36 22.62
N SER A 496 15.39 10.43 22.42
CA SER A 496 16.27 11.34 23.16
C SER A 496 15.87 12.81 22.95
N ARG A 497 15.65 13.21 21.68
CA ARG A 497 15.18 14.56 21.33
C ARG A 497 13.76 14.83 21.80
N ALA A 498 12.87 13.83 21.79
CA ALA A 498 11.51 13.95 22.35
C ALA A 498 11.53 14.25 23.86
N ARG A 499 12.62 13.88 24.54
CA ARG A 499 12.85 14.22 25.95
C ARG A 499 13.41 15.62 26.17
N SER A 500 13.95 16.27 25.14
CA SER A 500 14.46 17.65 25.22
C SER A 500 13.35 18.69 25.38
N SER A 501 13.73 19.94 25.66
CA SER A 501 12.83 21.08 25.87
C SER A 501 13.47 22.34 25.27
N GLY A 502 12.66 23.16 24.62
CA GLY A 502 13.09 24.37 23.93
C GLY A 502 13.95 24.11 22.70
N LYS A 503 13.69 23.05 21.91
CA LYS A 503 14.50 22.73 20.71
C LYS A 503 13.64 22.46 19.48
N LEU A 504 14.11 22.94 18.34
CA LEU A 504 13.57 22.64 17.01
C LEU A 504 14.67 21.96 16.18
N TYR A 505 14.44 20.73 15.75
CA TYR A 505 15.37 19.98 14.92
C TYR A 505 14.86 19.93 13.48
N LEU A 506 15.70 20.35 12.53
CA LEU A 506 15.45 20.15 11.10
C LEU A 506 16.43 19.10 10.58
N ILE A 507 15.90 17.98 10.10
CA ILE A 507 16.65 16.76 9.83
C ILE A 507 16.49 16.40 8.35
N GLY A 508 17.51 16.67 7.53
CA GLY A 508 17.53 16.34 6.11
C GLY A 508 17.81 14.85 5.86
N THR A 509 16.95 14.18 5.08
CA THR A 509 17.02 12.73 4.88
C THR A 509 16.44 12.26 3.52
N HIS A 510 16.23 10.96 3.38
CA HIS A 510 15.78 10.27 2.16
C HIS A 510 14.38 9.67 2.31
N ASP A 511 13.77 9.32 1.18
CA ASP A 511 12.49 8.62 1.15
C ASP A 511 12.56 7.28 1.85
N THR A 512 13.61 6.50 1.61
CA THR A 512 13.81 5.22 2.26
C THR A 512 13.86 5.35 3.79
N THR A 513 14.42 6.46 4.30
CA THR A 513 14.53 6.71 5.75
C THR A 513 13.18 7.03 6.33
N VAL A 514 12.41 7.88 5.65
CA VAL A 514 11.02 8.17 6.04
C VAL A 514 10.17 6.89 6.00
N ALA A 515 10.25 6.10 4.94
CA ALA A 515 9.51 4.86 4.81
C ALA A 515 9.84 3.87 5.93
N CYS A 516 11.12 3.60 6.19
CA CYS A 516 11.51 2.70 7.28
C CYS A 516 11.24 3.28 8.67
N LEU A 517 11.33 4.60 8.87
CA LEU A 517 10.95 5.23 10.13
C LEU A 517 9.47 5.02 10.43
N LEU A 518 8.60 5.27 9.44
CA LEU A 518 7.16 5.05 9.58
C LEU A 518 6.83 3.57 9.79
N GLN A 519 7.55 2.66 9.10
CA GLN A 519 7.38 1.22 9.29
C GLN A 519 7.79 0.77 10.70
N ALA A 520 8.98 1.17 11.16
CA ALA A 520 9.49 0.81 12.48
C ALA A 520 8.66 1.41 13.62
N LEU A 521 8.01 2.56 13.42
CA LEU A 521 7.11 3.18 14.38
C LEU A 521 5.68 2.58 14.36
N GLY A 522 5.57 1.29 14.02
CA GLY A 522 4.31 0.55 14.07
C GLY A 522 3.52 0.55 12.76
N GLY A 523 4.20 0.68 11.62
CA GLY A 523 3.56 0.64 10.29
C GLY A 523 2.65 1.83 10.03
N LEU A 524 3.14 3.04 10.33
CA LEU A 524 2.41 4.32 10.21
C LEU A 524 2.27 4.81 8.77
N TRP A 525 2.79 4.06 7.82
CA TRP A 525 2.78 4.43 6.42
C TRP A 525 1.34 4.34 5.86
N ASP A 526 0.91 5.33 5.08
CA ASP A 526 -0.46 5.41 4.54
C ASP A 526 -0.63 4.83 3.12
N GLY A 527 0.43 4.23 2.59
CA GLY A 527 0.42 3.62 1.24
C GLY A 527 0.98 4.51 0.13
N HIS A 528 1.37 5.76 0.40
CA HIS A 528 2.01 6.60 -0.63
C HIS A 528 3.50 6.72 -0.37
N TRP A 529 4.35 6.35 -1.33
CA TRP A 529 5.81 6.43 -1.17
C TRP A 529 6.23 7.86 -0.83
N PRO A 530 7.15 8.12 0.13
CA PRO A 530 7.44 9.48 0.58
C PRO A 530 7.73 10.47 -0.56
N HIS A 531 7.06 11.64 -0.57
CA HIS A 531 7.09 12.65 -1.65
C HIS A 531 8.34 13.53 -1.57
N TYR A 532 8.70 14.22 -2.65
CA TYR A 532 9.77 15.22 -2.60
C TYR A 532 9.42 16.35 -1.63
N GLY A 533 10.34 16.73 -0.75
CA GLY A 533 10.07 17.74 0.29
C GLY A 533 9.08 17.28 1.37
N GLU A 534 8.74 15.99 1.43
CA GLU A 534 7.87 15.44 2.48
C GLU A 534 8.44 15.66 3.87
N THR A 535 7.57 16.00 4.82
CA THR A 535 7.92 16.22 6.21
C THR A 535 7.22 15.22 7.13
N VAL A 536 7.98 14.59 8.04
CA VAL A 536 7.44 13.91 9.22
C VAL A 536 7.86 14.69 10.46
N SER A 537 6.89 15.30 11.13
CA SER A 537 7.09 16.05 12.37
C SER A 537 6.76 15.20 13.59
N VAL A 538 7.64 15.17 14.57
CA VAL A 538 7.39 14.62 15.91
C VAL A 538 7.41 15.77 16.90
N GLU A 539 6.25 16.06 17.47
CA GLU A 539 6.05 17.17 18.38
C GLU A 539 5.85 16.64 19.78
N THR A 540 6.51 17.24 20.76
CA THR A 540 6.34 16.88 22.17
C THR A 540 5.80 18.03 22.98
N TYR A 541 4.97 17.70 23.95
CA TYR A 541 4.26 18.65 24.78
C TYR A 541 4.41 18.26 26.25
N GLN A 542 4.22 19.24 27.13
CA GLN A 542 4.20 19.06 28.57
C GLN A 542 3.02 19.83 29.19
N SER A 543 2.24 19.18 30.05
CA SER A 543 1.19 19.86 30.83
C SER A 543 1.76 20.61 32.03
N GLU A 544 0.93 21.45 32.67
CA GLU A 544 1.30 22.13 33.92
C GLU A 544 1.65 21.15 35.05
N GLU A 545 0.99 19.99 35.08
CA GLU A 545 1.26 18.89 36.02
C GLU A 545 2.57 18.13 35.70
N GLY A 546 3.26 18.49 34.61
CA GLY A 546 4.50 17.85 34.19
C GLY A 546 4.31 16.62 33.29
N ASN A 547 3.08 16.19 33.02
CA ASN A 547 2.77 15.06 32.13
C ASN A 547 3.23 15.36 30.70
N ARG A 548 3.89 14.40 30.05
CA ARG A 548 4.45 14.56 28.71
C ARG A 548 3.62 13.86 27.66
N PHE A 549 3.46 14.51 26.52
CA PHE A 549 2.71 14.01 25.38
C PHE A 549 3.52 14.16 24.10
N PHE A 550 3.13 13.44 23.07
CA PHE A 550 3.63 13.60 21.71
C PHE A 550 2.52 13.47 20.69
N ARG A 551 2.79 13.94 19.47
CA ARG A 551 2.04 13.55 18.27
C ARG A 551 2.97 13.49 17.08
N ILE A 552 2.56 12.75 16.06
CA ILE A 552 3.29 12.64 14.79
C ILE A 552 2.42 13.25 13.71
N LEU A 553 3.03 14.07 12.84
CA LEU A 553 2.39 14.61 11.66
C LEU A 553 3.17 14.20 10.43
N ARG A 554 2.48 13.78 9.38
CA ARG A 554 3.06 13.58 8.04
C ARG A 554 2.41 14.60 7.11
N ASN A 555 3.21 15.50 6.54
CA ASN A 555 2.71 16.60 5.71
C ASN A 555 1.55 17.38 6.38
N HIS A 556 1.72 17.69 7.67
CA HIS A 556 0.72 18.34 8.54
C HIS A 556 -0.57 17.55 8.84
N LYS A 557 -0.69 16.32 8.35
CA LYS A 557 -1.78 15.43 8.75
C LYS A 557 -1.37 14.64 9.98
N ILE A 558 -2.21 14.66 11.01
CA ILE A 558 -1.99 13.86 12.23
C ILE A 558 -1.99 12.37 11.84
N VAL A 559 -0.97 11.67 12.31
CA VAL A 559 -0.82 10.22 12.14
C VAL A 559 -1.15 9.55 13.47
N ASN A 560 -2.07 8.59 13.44
CA ASN A 560 -2.48 7.86 14.63
C ASN A 560 -1.43 6.81 14.98
N PHE A 561 -0.78 6.99 16.13
CA PHE A 561 0.24 6.06 16.61
C PHE A 561 -0.41 4.89 17.38
N PRO A 562 0.04 3.63 17.21
CA PRO A 562 -0.50 2.48 17.92
C PRO A 562 -0.45 2.63 19.44
N GLY A 563 -1.54 2.27 20.11
CA GLY A 563 -1.66 2.38 21.57
C GLY A 563 -2.03 3.78 22.08
N CYS A 564 -2.18 4.77 21.19
CA CYS A 564 -2.67 6.09 21.57
C CYS A 564 -4.20 6.10 21.75
N PRO A 565 -4.74 6.93 22.67
CA PRO A 565 -6.18 7.01 22.89
C PRO A 565 -6.94 7.43 21.63
N PRO A 566 -8.03 6.73 21.26
CA PRO A 566 -8.85 7.13 20.13
C PRO A 566 -9.45 8.53 20.36
N ALA A 567 -9.49 9.35 19.30
CA ALA A 567 -9.98 10.74 19.29
C ALA A 567 -9.14 11.79 20.04
N SER A 568 -8.00 11.44 20.66
CA SER A 568 -7.08 12.42 21.22
C SER A 568 -6.06 12.89 20.16
N PRO A 569 -5.85 14.21 19.97
CA PRO A 569 -4.79 14.71 19.08
C PRO A 569 -3.38 14.58 19.69
N LEU A 570 -3.28 14.16 20.95
CA LEU A 570 -2.05 13.97 21.72
C LEU A 570 -2.01 12.59 22.36
N CYS A 571 -0.84 11.97 22.33
CA CYS A 571 -0.58 10.67 22.92
C CYS A 571 0.39 10.81 24.10
N PRO A 572 0.21 10.08 25.22
CA PRO A 572 1.19 10.11 26.30
C PRO A 572 2.58 9.67 25.81
N LEU A 573 3.64 10.38 26.19
CA LEU A 573 5.01 10.05 25.76
C LEU A 573 5.44 8.65 26.23
N SER A 574 4.89 8.17 27.35
CA SER A 574 5.10 6.82 27.86
C SER A 574 4.65 5.72 26.90
N VAL A 575 3.68 5.99 26.01
CA VAL A 575 3.26 5.03 24.96
C VAL A 575 4.38 4.84 23.94
N LEU A 576 5.02 5.93 23.50
CA LEU A 576 6.17 5.85 22.59
C LEU A 576 7.37 5.18 23.27
N GLU A 577 7.62 5.51 24.53
CA GLU A 577 8.69 4.90 25.33
C GLU A 577 8.48 3.40 25.50
N GLY A 578 7.26 2.97 25.86
CA GLY A 578 6.89 1.57 25.99
C GLY A 578 6.97 0.81 24.66
N PHE A 579 6.51 1.44 23.56
CA PHE A 579 6.63 0.87 22.22
C PHE A 579 8.09 0.62 21.84
N ILE A 580 8.95 1.64 21.97
CA ILE A 580 10.38 1.51 21.64
C ILE A 580 11.06 0.49 22.57
N ALA A 581 10.73 0.48 23.87
CA ALA A 581 11.29 -0.47 24.82
C ALA A 581 10.87 -1.92 24.56
N SER A 582 9.73 -2.15 23.91
CA SER A 582 9.23 -3.49 23.57
C SER A 582 9.94 -4.14 22.37
N ASP A 583 10.62 -3.35 21.54
CA ASP A 583 11.44 -3.85 20.43
C ASP A 583 12.94 -3.77 20.81
N PRO A 584 13.61 -4.91 21.06
CA PRO A 584 15.02 -4.93 21.46
C PRO A 584 15.97 -4.27 20.45
N VAL A 585 15.66 -4.32 19.14
CA VAL A 585 16.48 -3.71 18.08
C VAL A 585 16.42 -2.18 18.17
N LEU A 586 15.22 -1.64 18.43
CA LEU A 586 15.03 -0.20 18.62
C LEU A 586 15.56 0.27 19.98
N ALA A 587 15.36 -0.50 21.04
CA ALA A 587 15.73 -0.13 22.41
C ALA A 587 17.24 -0.14 22.67
N SER A 588 18.00 -1.11 22.12
CA SER A 588 19.39 -1.37 22.52
C SER A 588 20.34 -1.38 21.33
N GLU A 589 21.39 -0.54 21.38
CA GLU A 589 22.46 -0.57 20.38
C GLU A 589 23.22 -1.90 20.42
N GLY A 590 23.50 -2.44 21.62
CA GLY A 590 24.21 -3.72 21.75
C GLY A 590 23.41 -4.89 21.15
N TYR A 591 22.09 -4.93 21.40
CA TYR A 591 21.23 -5.96 20.80
C TYR A 591 21.15 -5.80 19.28
N ARG A 592 21.02 -4.56 18.79
CA ARG A 592 21.05 -4.28 17.36
C ARG A 592 22.36 -4.76 16.72
N GLN A 593 23.51 -4.46 17.32
CA GLN A 593 24.82 -4.86 16.80
C GLN A 593 24.94 -6.39 16.72
N GLN A 594 24.58 -7.09 17.81
CA GLN A 594 24.53 -8.55 17.82
C GLN A 594 23.62 -9.07 16.70
N ARG A 595 22.41 -8.52 16.58
CA ARG A 595 21.46 -8.92 15.56
C ARG A 595 21.96 -8.61 14.15
N CYS A 596 22.73 -7.55 13.95
CA CYS A 596 23.33 -7.20 12.67
C CYS A 596 24.39 -8.21 12.19
N GLU A 597 25.04 -8.94 13.11
CA GLU A 597 26.05 -9.97 12.80
C GLU A 597 25.42 -11.34 12.48
N GLU A 598 24.19 -11.58 12.92
CA GLU A 598 23.45 -12.82 12.69
C GLU A 598 22.95 -12.88 11.23
N VAL A 599 23.74 -13.46 10.32
CA VAL A 599 23.39 -13.60 8.89
C VAL A 599 23.20 -15.04 8.42
N ALA A 600 23.65 -16.01 9.22
CA ALA A 600 23.72 -17.43 8.81
C ALA A 600 22.35 -18.03 8.46
N ASP A 601 21.29 -17.61 9.15
CA ASP A 601 19.90 -18.00 8.89
C ASP A 601 19.35 -17.48 7.55
N LEU A 602 19.96 -16.44 7.00
CA LEU A 602 19.57 -15.81 5.74
C LEU A 602 20.39 -16.32 4.55
N GLU A 603 21.63 -16.79 4.78
CA GLU A 603 22.54 -17.29 3.75
C GLU A 603 22.23 -18.74 3.32
N ASP A 604 21.71 -19.57 4.23
CA ASP A 604 21.36 -20.98 3.94
C ASP A 604 20.08 -21.14 3.07
N SER A 605 19.41 -20.02 2.76
CA SER A 605 18.31 -19.96 1.79
C SER A 605 18.79 -19.99 0.33
N SER A 606 19.78 -20.84 0.03
CA SER A 606 19.87 -21.40 -1.30
C SER A 606 18.58 -22.20 -1.50
N VAL A 607 17.58 -21.56 -2.10
CA VAL A 607 16.47 -22.26 -2.74
C VAL A 607 17.10 -23.02 -3.90
N SER A 608 17.73 -24.16 -3.60
CA SER A 608 17.86 -25.22 -4.56
C SER A 608 16.43 -25.51 -5.03
N PRO A 609 16.12 -25.38 -6.33
CA PRO A 609 14.86 -25.91 -6.82
C PRO A 609 14.91 -27.38 -6.44
N ARG A 610 14.04 -27.83 -5.53
CA ARG A 610 13.95 -29.25 -5.20
C ARG A 610 13.88 -30.00 -6.53
N PRO A 611 14.80 -30.93 -6.83
CA PRO A 611 14.66 -31.74 -8.03
C PRO A 611 13.30 -32.45 -7.92
N PRO A 612 12.54 -32.57 -9.02
CA PRO A 612 11.30 -33.32 -8.98
C PRO A 612 11.63 -34.72 -8.49
N GLY A 613 11.08 -35.10 -7.33
CA GLY A 613 11.25 -36.43 -6.77
C GLY A 613 10.87 -37.51 -7.79
N PRO A 614 11.43 -38.73 -7.68
CA PRO A 614 11.36 -39.73 -8.73
C PRO A 614 9.91 -40.02 -9.13
N SER A 615 9.68 -39.97 -10.44
CA SER A 615 8.37 -40.08 -11.08
C SER A 615 7.60 -41.34 -10.62
N GLN A 616 6.64 -41.17 -9.72
CA GLN A 616 5.59 -42.17 -9.47
C GLN A 616 4.60 -42.30 -10.64
N GLY A 617 4.77 -41.49 -11.70
CA GLY A 617 3.93 -41.53 -12.90
C GLY A 617 4.05 -42.82 -13.72
N ARG A 618 5.18 -43.55 -13.70
CA ARG A 618 5.33 -44.71 -14.62
C ARG A 618 4.58 -45.98 -14.20
N PHE A 619 4.27 -46.16 -12.91
CA PHE A 619 3.49 -47.33 -12.45
C PHE A 619 1.97 -47.12 -12.52
N PHE A 620 1.49 -45.89 -12.46
CA PHE A 620 0.05 -45.59 -12.49
C PHE A 620 -0.56 -45.68 -13.90
N TRP A 621 0.24 -45.38 -14.93
CA TRP A 621 -0.19 -45.43 -16.34
C TRP A 621 -0.36 -46.87 -16.88
N LEU A 622 0.39 -47.84 -16.38
CA LEU A 622 0.24 -49.24 -16.81
C LEU A 622 -1.00 -49.90 -16.21
N TRP A 623 -1.44 -49.48 -15.02
CA TRP A 623 -2.58 -50.10 -14.34
C TRP A 623 -3.94 -49.62 -14.88
N THR A 624 -4.05 -48.31 -15.18
CA THR A 624 -5.28 -47.67 -15.69
C THR A 624 -5.65 -48.11 -17.11
N ILE A 625 -4.66 -48.38 -17.97
CA ILE A 625 -4.92 -48.87 -19.34
C ILE A 625 -5.51 -50.29 -19.32
N THR A 626 -5.04 -51.18 -18.42
CA THR A 626 -5.61 -52.53 -18.28
C THR A 626 -7.05 -52.54 -17.77
N THR A 627 -7.42 -51.65 -16.85
CA THR A 627 -8.79 -51.61 -16.30
C THR A 627 -9.79 -51.01 -17.30
N PHE A 628 -9.37 -50.04 -18.10
CA PHE A 628 -10.23 -49.40 -19.10
C PHE A 628 -10.52 -50.34 -20.29
N VAL A 629 -9.52 -51.11 -20.73
CA VAL A 629 -9.69 -52.08 -21.83
C VAL A 629 -10.58 -53.26 -21.42
N LEU A 630 -10.47 -53.75 -20.18
CA LEU A 630 -11.36 -54.78 -19.64
C LEU A 630 -12.80 -54.26 -19.44
N GLY A 631 -12.98 -53.01 -19.03
CA GLY A 631 -14.30 -52.37 -18.90
C GLY A 631 -15.01 -52.18 -20.25
N CYS A 632 -14.28 -51.79 -21.30
CA CYS A 632 -14.84 -51.66 -22.64
C CYS A 632 -15.20 -53.02 -23.28
N LEU A 633 -14.47 -54.09 -22.96
CA LEU A 633 -14.79 -55.44 -23.44
C LEU A 633 -16.02 -56.04 -22.74
N LEU A 634 -16.22 -55.79 -21.44
CA LEU A 634 -17.45 -56.20 -20.73
C LEU A 634 -18.69 -55.40 -21.17
N GLY A 635 -18.54 -54.11 -21.48
CA GLY A 635 -19.64 -53.28 -22.00
C GLY A 635 -20.14 -53.72 -23.39
N ARG A 636 -19.25 -54.24 -24.24
CA ARG A 636 -19.62 -54.81 -25.56
C ARG A 636 -20.31 -56.17 -25.46
N LEU A 637 -20.00 -57.00 -24.45
CA LEU A 637 -20.67 -58.27 -24.22
C LEU A 637 -22.12 -58.08 -23.69
N LEU A 638 -22.33 -57.05 -22.86
CA LEU A 638 -23.65 -56.77 -22.26
C LEU A 638 -24.63 -56.11 -23.24
N THR A 639 -24.12 -55.43 -24.27
CA THR A 639 -24.95 -54.84 -25.33
C THR A 639 -25.37 -55.88 -26.38
N THR A 640 -24.56 -56.91 -26.66
CA THR A 640 -24.96 -58.02 -27.54
C THR A 640 -25.99 -58.95 -26.91
N LEU A 641 -25.98 -59.12 -25.58
CA LEU A 641 -26.98 -59.95 -24.87
C LEU A 641 -28.35 -59.26 -24.69
N LYS A 642 -28.42 -57.92 -24.83
CA LYS A 642 -29.69 -57.17 -24.78
C LYS A 642 -30.41 -57.15 -26.13
N GLN A 643 -29.69 -57.31 -27.24
CA GLN A 643 -30.25 -57.34 -28.60
C GLN A 643 -30.95 -58.68 -28.93
N GLN A 644 -30.60 -59.79 -28.25
CA GLN A 644 -31.26 -61.10 -28.44
C GLN A 644 -32.54 -61.32 -27.61
N ARG A 645 -32.98 -60.34 -26.80
CA ARG A 645 -34.19 -60.45 -25.96
C ARG A 645 -35.40 -59.62 -26.43
N VAL A 646 -35.30 -58.91 -27.56
CA VAL A 646 -36.40 -58.06 -28.07
C VAL A 646 -37.19 -58.73 -29.22
N ASP A 647 -36.71 -59.84 -29.79
CA ASP A 647 -37.38 -60.53 -30.92
C ASP A 647 -38.43 -61.60 -30.51
N ALA A 648 -38.96 -61.61 -29.28
CA ALA A 648 -39.79 -62.73 -28.81
C ALA A 648 -41.15 -62.39 -28.18
N ALA A 649 -41.67 -61.15 -28.25
CA ALA A 649 -42.95 -60.87 -27.58
C ALA A 649 -43.78 -59.73 -28.20
N VAL A 650 -44.30 -59.92 -29.42
CA VAL A 650 -45.67 -59.52 -29.81
C VAL A 650 -46.16 -60.44 -30.94
N LEU A 651 -46.92 -61.48 -30.58
CA LEU A 651 -47.95 -62.09 -31.41
C LEU A 651 -49.26 -61.92 -30.64
N GLU A 652 -50.37 -61.75 -31.38
CA GLU A 652 -51.75 -61.44 -30.95
C GLU A 652 -52.04 -59.94 -30.73
N GLY A 653 -52.97 -59.28 -31.42
CA GLY A 653 -53.90 -59.71 -32.45
C GLY A 653 -54.96 -58.62 -32.69
N SER A 654 -55.22 -58.34 -33.98
CA SER A 654 -56.54 -58.05 -34.58
C SER A 654 -57.37 -56.78 -34.25
N TYR A 655 -57.50 -55.96 -35.31
CA TYR A 655 -58.72 -55.37 -35.92
C TYR A 655 -59.41 -54.08 -35.40
N THR A 656 -59.14 -52.99 -36.14
CA THR A 656 -60.03 -51.95 -36.77
C THR A 656 -61.21 -51.30 -36.04
N ARG A 657 -61.27 -49.95 -36.12
CA ARG A 657 -62.32 -49.20 -36.87
C ARG A 657 -61.92 -47.74 -37.17
N ILE A 658 -62.04 -47.41 -38.46
CA ILE A 658 -62.24 -46.13 -39.19
C ILE A 658 -61.35 -44.94 -38.82
#